data_AF-A0A2E1X5E7-F1
#
_entry.id   AF-A0A2E1X5E7-F1
#
_cell.length_a   1.000
_cell.length_b   1.000
_cell.length_c   1.000
_cell.angle_alpha   90.00
_cell.angle_beta   90.00
_cell.angle_gamma   90.00
#
_symmetry.space_group_name_H-M   'P 1'
#
loop_
_entity.id
_entity.type
_entity.pdbx_description
1 polymer ?
#
loop_
_entity_poly.entity_id
_entity_poly.type
_entity_poly.pdbx_seq_one_letter_code
_entity_poly.pdbx_strand_id
1 'polypeptide(L)'
;MYPYSRSLPRSYTLPSTGGTNSSGPPVYRHPTMTGSGSPDMSSLNGHLEHFGLQELLQTLTHGARTGTLQIERDKEKVAIVFETGHITFVRTGAASQIRLRSILLRCDMVSESDLVKAREDQEKTGMLLGRALLERGVLDDKQLSQALRLKAEEELFDLFLWEHGTFEFFPDLIQTTPEDEINQVTRIQVDPMSVIIEGLRQADEWKIIRDRINDLRWILVPIEGAPAPAESHSIWKMIDGLHSIEDILKSSTVTRFDTCSILYRFIEEGIVREATVGELLQKAKGFVSKSPASALSLYQALIDRAGQSVGHELLEEAADCAAFLDPEAQSNFIRRAVEILKNRGDESGAWIRVQRLLVLSPGNMDDLKTAWTLRDQIPTRRVEIILDELLKYLRRAGDHRQMITVLRQSETLRSANASYWLQLGEVLRRCKDPEAEVCLQKAIQLSKKLQPEIALRAEKILRNLDPGLALDEQLVEQLRNQRDLLDSTKKRRKGLVIGSVGLVTLFIILHISAEWRAQGLLAAARKIEANGAELSGLLSAVEAYERVATEHPWTFAGSTGASEGNKLRKHIDDRRESEHHAREADLNNQRSNRIQKLTEIRSVISNARSLRKDGDAKAARSALDSLSSADLKILPEIELNSLQFPVLIRTKPSEARIYSRDRSFLGTSPVVVDLHLKENRQYIVERSGCRTTRVNLSGASSAVVTVSLVRGPLRTYSLPSPVSRSALSGNLLVTTGRDGKVRIVDAKQLHPVSEHSVGIEGHPAPLLVTQDGTVLVVPFAGRSVLIQSNGRVNPFGLTASSPFSAACSLNNGWAIGDVEGQVLHLDSAGKLKWEYQCASPISLVGSMNNGGLIVVDRSRFLHQLDSNGNQLRSITRLPGDAIQLFPDGRILLHDGTTWKSNEVTPGPAPSTETRNSGLKNFYGTEMGWVVLEKNRIKQYRTSSPPSCAPLEASGTSGGIWVASQDGILRLHQANGELNSEVELGSPAVNLHRSSQGRILVTLADGRLCDVEELQR
;
A
#
# COMPACT_ATOMS: atom_id res chain seq x y z
N MET A 1 -60.93 14.12 -10.08
CA MET A 1 -61.13 15.59 -10.01
C MET A 1 -59.75 16.21 -9.82
N TYR A 2 -59.40 17.15 -10.71
CA TYR A 2 -58.18 17.97 -10.96
C TYR A 2 -57.22 18.30 -9.78
N PRO A 3 -55.97 18.82 -10.01
CA PRO A 3 -55.46 19.53 -11.23
C PRO A 3 -53.99 19.27 -11.73
N TYR A 4 -53.80 19.60 -13.04
CA TYR A 4 -52.68 20.28 -13.77
C TYR A 4 -51.26 20.38 -13.15
N SER A 5 -50.10 20.33 -13.85
CA SER A 5 -49.71 20.47 -15.28
C SER A 5 -48.19 20.20 -15.44
N ARG A 6 -47.73 19.68 -16.60
CA ARG A 6 -46.69 20.26 -17.49
C ARG A 6 -46.30 19.30 -18.63
N SER A 7 -45.88 19.92 -19.72
CA SER A 7 -45.93 19.50 -21.13
C SER A 7 -44.62 18.91 -21.68
N LEU A 8 -44.76 17.93 -22.57
CA LEU A 8 -43.91 17.61 -23.73
C LEU A 8 -44.87 17.17 -24.85
N PRO A 9 -44.58 17.43 -26.15
CA PRO A 9 -44.46 16.25 -27.01
C PRO A 9 -43.49 16.34 -28.21
N ARG A 10 -43.01 15.12 -28.50
CA ARG A 10 -42.61 14.45 -29.74
C ARG A 10 -42.73 15.14 -31.11
N SER A 11 -41.71 14.79 -31.87
CA SER A 11 -41.46 14.85 -33.32
C SER A 11 -42.49 14.15 -34.21
N TYR A 12 -42.62 14.69 -35.43
CA TYR A 12 -43.23 14.08 -36.61
C TYR A 12 -42.23 14.02 -37.78
N THR A 13 -42.53 13.13 -38.72
CA THR A 13 -41.74 12.51 -39.80
C THR A 13 -41.65 13.27 -41.15
N LEU A 14 -40.45 13.24 -41.78
CA LEU A 14 -40.05 13.02 -43.21
C LEU A 14 -40.64 13.90 -44.37
N PRO A 15 -40.10 13.92 -45.63
CA PRO A 15 -38.79 13.50 -46.22
C PRO A 15 -38.19 14.48 -47.29
N SER A 16 -36.95 14.25 -47.80
CA SER A 16 -36.64 14.14 -49.26
C SER A 16 -35.14 14.16 -49.64
N THR A 17 -34.78 13.17 -50.48
CA THR A 17 -33.83 13.14 -51.61
C THR A 17 -32.32 13.39 -51.42
N GLY A 18 -31.50 12.42 -51.89
CA GLY A 18 -30.22 12.73 -52.54
C GLY A 18 -29.08 11.71 -52.40
N GLY A 19 -29.06 10.70 -53.27
CA GLY A 19 -27.88 10.13 -53.96
C GLY A 19 -26.48 10.00 -53.31
N THR A 20 -26.06 8.73 -53.25
CA THR A 20 -24.72 8.17 -53.60
C THR A 20 -23.50 8.32 -52.69
N ASN A 21 -22.90 7.15 -52.46
CA ASN A 21 -21.49 6.79 -52.32
C ASN A 21 -20.89 6.54 -50.91
N SER A 22 -20.34 5.33 -50.85
CA SER A 22 -19.48 4.70 -49.85
C SER A 22 -18.10 5.34 -49.73
N SER A 23 -17.60 5.51 -48.50
CA SER A 23 -16.17 5.41 -48.16
C SER A 23 -15.97 5.37 -46.64
N GLY A 24 -15.11 4.46 -46.16
CA GLY A 24 -14.77 4.25 -44.76
C GLY A 24 -13.97 5.39 -44.11
N PRO A 25 -13.61 5.24 -42.81
CA PRO A 25 -12.92 6.29 -42.05
C PRO A 25 -11.46 6.45 -42.49
N PRO A 26 -10.88 7.67 -42.36
CA PRO A 26 -9.62 8.03 -43.00
C PRO A 26 -8.41 7.50 -42.23
N VAL A 27 -7.46 6.94 -43.00
CA VAL A 27 -6.08 6.68 -42.61
C VAL A 27 -5.35 8.01 -42.49
N TYR A 28 -4.88 8.35 -41.28
CA TYR A 28 -3.95 9.47 -41.10
C TYR A 28 -2.55 9.05 -41.58
N ARG A 29 -2.10 9.68 -42.67
CA ARG A 29 -0.75 9.55 -43.22
C ARG A 29 0.24 10.39 -42.42
N HIS A 30 1.43 9.83 -42.21
CA HIS A 30 2.62 10.55 -41.77
C HIS A 30 2.92 11.77 -42.68
N PRO A 31 3.33 12.92 -42.13
CA PRO A 31 3.96 13.96 -42.92
C PRO A 31 5.46 13.70 -43.04
N THR A 32 5.92 13.50 -44.28
CA THR A 32 7.31 13.70 -44.66
C THR A 32 7.59 15.19 -44.71
N MET A 33 8.51 15.67 -43.85
CA MET A 33 9.12 17.00 -43.97
C MET A 33 10.62 16.83 -44.18
N THR A 34 11.05 17.14 -45.39
CA THR A 34 12.43 17.39 -45.76
C THR A 34 12.83 18.81 -45.36
N GLY A 35 13.88 18.93 -44.54
CA GLY A 35 14.87 20.02 -44.54
C GLY A 35 14.44 21.42 -44.10
N SER A 36 14.79 21.82 -42.88
CA SER A 36 15.88 22.78 -42.57
C SER A 36 15.67 23.47 -41.21
N GLY A 37 16.64 23.28 -40.30
CA GLY A 37 16.86 24.11 -39.11
C GLY A 37 16.18 23.64 -37.81
N SER A 38 16.63 22.54 -37.21
CA SER A 38 16.41 22.26 -35.77
C SER A 38 17.53 22.88 -34.93
N PRO A 39 17.24 23.51 -33.77
CA PRO A 39 18.25 23.60 -32.72
C PRO A 39 18.49 22.17 -32.21
N ASP A 40 19.74 21.73 -32.15
CA ASP A 40 20.13 20.46 -31.53
C ASP A 40 19.69 20.45 -30.06
N MET A 41 18.52 19.86 -29.77
CA MET A 41 18.17 19.40 -28.44
C MET A 41 18.62 17.94 -28.37
N SER A 42 19.80 17.70 -27.82
CA SER A 42 20.36 16.36 -27.64
C SER A 42 19.48 15.55 -26.68
N SER A 43 18.55 14.75 -27.22
CA SER A 43 17.78 13.74 -26.48
C SER A 43 18.72 12.60 -26.08
N LEU A 44 18.82 12.31 -24.78
CA LEU A 44 19.55 11.14 -24.30
C LEU A 44 18.66 9.91 -24.51
N ASN A 45 18.98 9.06 -25.49
CA ASN A 45 18.22 7.85 -25.81
C ASN A 45 19.13 6.61 -25.91
N GLY A 46 18.55 5.43 -25.71
CA GLY A 46 19.31 4.18 -25.72
C GLY A 46 18.52 2.96 -25.24
N HIS A 47 19.26 1.90 -24.92
CA HIS A 47 18.70 0.64 -24.40
C HIS A 47 19.16 0.39 -22.97
N LEU A 48 18.24 -0.05 -22.10
CA LEU A 48 18.51 -0.33 -20.69
C LEU A 48 19.58 -1.40 -20.49
N GLU A 49 19.66 -2.39 -21.37
CA GLU A 49 20.63 -3.49 -21.31
C GLU A 49 22.10 -3.05 -21.47
N HIS A 50 22.33 -1.87 -22.06
CA HIS A 50 23.69 -1.35 -22.28
C HIS A 50 24.09 -0.29 -21.27
N PHE A 51 23.14 0.55 -20.84
CA PHE A 51 23.42 1.68 -19.97
C PHE A 51 23.02 1.43 -18.52
N GLY A 52 22.08 0.52 -18.24
CA GLY A 52 21.53 0.28 -16.90
C GLY A 52 20.61 1.41 -16.42
N LEU A 53 19.57 1.05 -15.65
CA LEU A 53 18.68 2.05 -15.03
C LEU A 53 19.41 2.87 -13.97
N GLN A 54 20.33 2.23 -13.22
CA GLN A 54 21.12 2.89 -12.19
C GLN A 54 21.94 4.05 -12.76
N GLU A 55 22.75 3.81 -13.79
CA GLU A 55 23.61 4.83 -14.37
C GLU A 55 22.77 5.95 -15.00
N LEU A 56 21.61 5.63 -15.56
CA LEU A 56 20.66 6.60 -16.11
C LEU A 56 20.14 7.55 -15.02
N LEU A 57 19.62 7.00 -13.93
CA LEU A 57 19.14 7.80 -12.79
C LEU A 57 20.29 8.61 -12.17
N GLN A 58 21.48 8.02 -11.99
CA GLN A 58 22.66 8.72 -11.48
C GLN A 58 23.10 9.88 -12.38
N THR A 59 23.09 9.68 -13.70
CA THR A 59 23.49 10.70 -14.68
C THR A 59 22.54 11.90 -14.67
N LEU A 60 21.23 11.64 -14.64
CA LEU A 60 20.22 12.70 -14.58
C LEU A 60 20.26 13.46 -13.25
N THR A 61 20.53 12.75 -12.14
CA THR A 61 20.65 13.34 -10.80
C THR A 61 21.91 14.19 -10.65
N HIS A 62 23.09 13.67 -11.00
CA HIS A 62 24.36 14.40 -10.93
C HIS A 62 24.38 15.63 -11.85
N GLY A 63 23.70 15.55 -12.99
CA GLY A 63 23.54 16.68 -13.90
C GLY A 63 22.46 17.68 -13.49
N ALA A 64 21.78 17.48 -12.35
CA ALA A 64 20.62 18.24 -11.90
C ALA A 64 19.58 18.48 -13.02
N ARG A 65 19.39 17.49 -13.90
CA ARG A 65 18.59 17.64 -15.11
C ARG A 65 17.11 17.74 -14.77
N THR A 66 16.40 18.54 -15.56
CA THR A 66 14.94 18.69 -15.49
C THR A 66 14.34 18.23 -16.81
N GLY A 67 13.27 17.44 -16.77
CA GLY A 67 12.67 16.85 -17.96
C GLY A 67 11.97 15.52 -17.69
N THR A 68 11.46 14.88 -18.74
CA THR A 68 10.75 13.60 -18.63
C THR A 68 11.61 12.49 -19.22
N LEU A 69 11.90 11.47 -18.41
CA LEU A 69 12.48 10.21 -18.86
C LEU A 69 11.38 9.23 -19.20
N GLN A 70 11.32 8.75 -20.44
CA GLN A 70 10.44 7.67 -20.85
C GLN A 70 11.22 6.36 -20.99
N ILE A 71 10.64 5.28 -20.49
CA ILE A 71 11.16 3.93 -20.56
C ILE A 71 10.05 3.03 -21.10
N GLU A 72 10.37 2.20 -22.09
CA GLU A 72 9.42 1.31 -22.76
C GLU A 72 9.99 -0.12 -22.87
N ARG A 73 9.15 -1.10 -22.53
CA ARG A 73 9.39 -2.53 -22.72
C ARG A 73 8.10 -3.20 -23.15
N ASP A 74 8.13 -3.87 -24.31
CA ASP A 74 6.97 -4.53 -24.92
C ASP A 74 5.75 -3.61 -25.10
N LYS A 75 4.77 -3.69 -24.19
CA LYS A 75 3.56 -2.84 -24.15
C LYS A 75 3.50 -1.95 -22.91
N GLU A 76 4.49 -2.03 -22.04
CA GLU A 76 4.58 -1.27 -20.80
C GLU A 76 5.41 -0.02 -21.04
N LYS A 77 4.85 1.13 -20.63
CA LYS A 77 5.50 2.43 -20.69
C LYS A 77 5.54 3.04 -19.32
N VAL A 78 6.70 3.58 -18.95
CA VAL A 78 6.91 4.31 -17.72
C VAL A 78 7.52 5.67 -18.03
N ALA A 79 6.95 6.74 -17.47
CA ALA A 79 7.47 8.08 -17.58
C ALA A 79 7.84 8.60 -16.18
N ILE A 80 9.07 9.07 -16.02
CA ILE A 80 9.61 9.61 -14.77
C ILE A 80 9.93 11.08 -15.00
N VAL A 81 9.34 11.96 -14.21
CA VAL A 81 9.59 13.40 -14.29
C VAL A 81 10.67 13.77 -13.29
N PHE A 82 11.70 14.45 -13.80
CA PHE A 82 12.78 15.03 -13.03
C PHE A 82 12.64 16.54 -12.94
N GLU A 83 12.82 17.08 -11.74
CA GLU A 83 13.00 18.51 -11.50
C GLU A 83 14.25 18.73 -10.65
N THR A 84 15.22 19.49 -11.17
CA THR A 84 16.49 19.79 -10.49
C THR A 84 17.24 18.54 -9.99
N GLY A 85 17.15 17.44 -10.74
CA GLY A 85 17.77 16.16 -10.36
C GLY A 85 16.96 15.32 -9.35
N HIS A 86 15.80 15.76 -8.89
CA HIS A 86 14.90 14.97 -8.05
C HIS A 86 13.75 14.38 -8.86
N ILE A 87 13.25 13.21 -8.46
CA ILE A 87 12.05 12.62 -9.07
C ILE A 87 10.82 13.23 -8.39
N THR A 88 9.97 13.86 -9.18
CA THR A 88 8.72 14.49 -8.70
C THR A 88 7.49 13.68 -9.08
N PHE A 89 7.58 12.88 -10.15
CA PHE A 89 6.46 12.12 -10.64
C PHE A 89 6.88 10.84 -11.37
N VAL A 90 6.07 9.80 -11.23
CA VAL A 90 6.22 8.51 -11.91
C VAL A 90 4.85 8.11 -12.46
N ARG A 91 4.82 7.78 -13.75
CA ARG A 91 3.63 7.36 -14.47
C ARG A 91 3.88 6.01 -15.12
N THR A 92 3.12 5.01 -14.73
CA THR A 92 3.15 3.66 -15.28
C THR A 92 1.88 3.39 -16.11
N GLY A 93 1.94 2.43 -17.03
CA GLY A 93 0.76 2.02 -17.80
C GLY A 93 -0.32 1.38 -16.93
N ALA A 94 -1.58 1.46 -17.35
CA ALA A 94 -2.74 1.02 -16.56
C ALA A 94 -2.71 -0.45 -16.07
N ALA A 95 -1.92 -1.31 -16.70
CA ALA A 95 -1.75 -2.71 -16.31
C ALA A 95 -0.79 -2.91 -15.12
N SER A 96 0.14 -1.97 -14.90
CA SER A 96 1.18 -2.02 -13.86
C SER A 96 1.08 -0.90 -12.82
N GLN A 97 0.03 -0.08 -12.89
CA GLN A 97 -0.14 1.06 -12.00
C GLN A 97 -0.53 0.65 -10.58
N ILE A 98 0.28 1.06 -9.60
CA ILE A 98 -0.04 0.91 -8.19
C ILE A 98 -1.16 1.91 -7.84
N ARG A 99 -2.26 1.45 -7.25
CA ARG A 99 -3.37 2.34 -6.92
C ARG A 99 -3.10 3.06 -5.60
N LEU A 100 -3.25 4.39 -5.54
CA LEU A 100 -3.14 5.14 -4.27
C LEU A 100 -4.02 4.55 -3.15
N ARG A 101 -5.20 4.02 -3.51
CA ARG A 101 -6.11 3.32 -2.58
C ARG A 101 -5.43 2.18 -1.82
N SER A 102 -4.61 1.35 -2.48
CA SER A 102 -4.00 0.18 -1.83
C SER A 102 -2.95 0.60 -0.82
N ILE A 103 -2.17 1.64 -1.13
CA ILE A 103 -1.16 2.21 -0.22
C ILE A 103 -1.84 2.79 1.02
N LEU A 104 -2.90 3.57 0.83
CA LEU A 104 -3.64 4.18 1.94
C LEU A 104 -4.27 3.16 2.90
N LEU A 105 -4.76 2.03 2.37
CA LEU A 105 -5.28 0.93 3.18
C LEU A 105 -4.14 0.16 3.88
N ARG A 106 -3.06 -0.16 3.17
CA ARG A 106 -1.94 -0.94 3.70
C ARG A 106 -1.21 -0.21 4.82
N CYS A 107 -1.11 1.11 4.74
CA CYS A 107 -0.49 1.94 5.77
C CYS A 107 -1.45 2.32 6.91
N ASP A 108 -2.66 1.76 6.96
CA ASP A 108 -3.72 2.10 7.92
C ASP A 108 -4.02 3.62 8.00
N MET A 109 -3.76 4.35 6.90
CA MET A 109 -4.00 5.80 6.84
C MET A 109 -5.48 6.12 6.63
N VAL A 110 -6.23 5.21 6.01
CA VAL A 110 -7.66 5.40 5.69
C VAL A 110 -8.41 4.08 5.87
N SER A 111 -9.63 4.13 6.42
CA SER A 111 -10.49 2.94 6.50
C SER A 111 -11.19 2.65 5.17
N GLU A 112 -11.57 1.38 4.94
CA GLU A 112 -12.32 1.00 3.73
C GLU A 112 -13.66 1.76 3.61
N SER A 113 -14.29 2.07 4.75
CA SER A 113 -15.53 2.84 4.80
C SER A 113 -15.34 4.30 4.38
N ASP A 114 -14.17 4.89 4.65
CA ASP A 114 -13.86 6.27 4.27
C ASP A 114 -13.54 6.37 2.78
N LEU A 115 -12.89 5.34 2.22
CA LEU A 115 -12.65 5.25 0.78
C LEU A 115 -13.94 5.09 -0.04
N VAL A 116 -14.92 4.33 0.47
CA VAL A 116 -16.23 4.23 -0.19
C VAL A 116 -16.91 5.59 -0.24
N LYS A 117 -16.91 6.34 0.87
CA LYS A 117 -17.51 7.68 0.92
C LYS A 117 -16.74 8.69 0.07
N ALA A 118 -15.42 8.64 0.05
CA ALA A 118 -14.59 9.49 -0.81
C ALA A 118 -14.81 9.18 -2.30
N ARG A 119 -15.09 7.92 -2.64
CA ARG A 119 -15.47 7.51 -4.00
C ARG A 119 -16.86 8.03 -4.39
N GLU A 120 -17.83 7.98 -3.49
CA GLU A 120 -19.15 8.58 -3.76
C GLU A 120 -19.05 10.09 -4.03
N ASP A 121 -18.15 10.78 -3.32
CA ASP A 121 -17.86 12.18 -3.59
C ASP A 121 -17.16 12.37 -4.94
N GLN A 122 -16.24 11.47 -5.28
CA GLN A 122 -15.57 11.40 -6.59
C GLN A 122 -16.59 11.30 -7.74
N GLU A 123 -17.57 10.39 -7.61
CA GLU A 123 -18.61 10.14 -8.61
C GLU A 123 -19.60 11.32 -8.71
N LYS A 124 -19.83 12.06 -7.62
CA LYS A 124 -20.74 13.22 -7.58
C LYS A 124 -20.12 14.53 -8.08
N THR A 125 -18.83 14.73 -7.82
CA THR A 125 -18.15 16.03 -8.05
C THR A 125 -17.10 15.99 -9.16
N GLY A 126 -16.64 14.79 -9.56
CA GLY A 126 -15.52 14.61 -10.47
C GLY A 126 -14.15 14.90 -9.86
N MET A 127 -14.08 15.18 -8.55
CA MET A 127 -12.80 15.45 -7.86
C MET A 127 -11.91 14.20 -7.82
N LEU A 128 -10.62 14.34 -7.53
CA LEU A 128 -9.68 13.21 -7.46
C LEU A 128 -9.67 12.60 -6.04
N LEU A 129 -9.43 11.29 -5.91
CA LEU A 129 -9.57 10.55 -4.64
C LEU A 129 -8.76 11.14 -3.48
N GLY A 130 -7.50 11.52 -3.71
CA GLY A 130 -6.65 12.13 -2.67
C GLY A 130 -7.21 13.46 -2.17
N ARG A 131 -7.76 14.28 -3.08
CA ARG A 131 -8.42 15.55 -2.75
C ARG A 131 -9.73 15.34 -2.00
N ALA A 132 -10.53 14.35 -2.40
CA ALA A 132 -11.74 13.96 -1.68
C ALA A 132 -11.43 13.57 -0.22
N LEU A 133 -10.33 12.85 0.01
CA LEU A 133 -9.91 12.45 1.35
C LEU A 133 -9.39 13.62 2.20
N LEU A 134 -8.68 14.58 1.58
CA LEU A 134 -8.28 15.84 2.24
C LEU A 134 -9.48 16.71 2.62
N GLU A 135 -10.42 16.93 1.70
CA GLU A 135 -11.60 17.78 1.93
C GLU A 135 -12.53 17.21 3.01
N ARG A 136 -12.57 15.88 3.15
CA ARG A 136 -13.29 15.21 4.25
C ARG A 136 -12.56 15.25 5.60
N GLY A 137 -11.32 15.73 5.64
CA GLY A 137 -10.48 15.72 6.85
C GLY A 137 -10.08 14.32 7.30
N VAL A 138 -10.10 13.35 6.39
CA VAL A 138 -9.68 11.95 6.67
C VAL A 138 -8.16 11.83 6.57
N LEU A 139 -7.55 12.56 5.64
CA LEU A 139 -6.10 12.70 5.50
C LEU A 139 -5.69 14.16 5.68
N ASP A 140 -4.45 14.37 6.13
CA ASP A 140 -3.76 15.65 6.00
C ASP A 140 -2.77 15.65 4.82
N ASP A 141 -2.27 16.83 4.45
CA ASP A 141 -1.32 16.98 3.32
C ASP A 141 -0.04 16.17 3.52
N LYS A 142 0.42 15.97 4.77
CA LYS A 142 1.64 15.22 5.05
C LYS A 142 1.44 13.73 4.81
N GLN A 143 0.32 13.18 5.26
CA GLN A 143 -0.07 11.79 5.06
C GLN A 143 -0.29 11.49 3.58
N LEU A 144 -0.97 12.39 2.85
CA LEU A 144 -1.14 12.24 1.41
C LEU A 144 0.21 12.31 0.67
N SER A 145 1.08 13.26 1.03
CA SER A 145 2.44 13.37 0.47
C SER A 145 3.27 12.12 0.73
N GLN A 146 3.17 11.55 1.93
CA GLN A 146 3.87 10.31 2.29
C GLN A 146 3.36 9.12 1.47
N ALA A 147 2.03 8.98 1.30
CA ALA A 147 1.44 7.91 0.51
C ALA A 147 1.80 8.03 -0.99
N LEU A 148 1.84 9.24 -1.53
CA LEU A 148 2.25 9.50 -2.91
C LEU A 148 3.74 9.25 -3.13
N ARG A 149 4.59 9.60 -2.15
CA ARG A 149 6.02 9.25 -2.17
C ARG A 149 6.24 7.75 -2.19
N LEU A 150 5.59 7.01 -1.27
CA LEU A 150 5.64 5.55 -1.24
C LEU A 150 5.18 4.93 -2.57
N LYS A 151 4.13 5.50 -3.18
CA LYS A 151 3.65 5.06 -4.50
C LYS A 151 4.74 5.19 -5.55
N ALA A 152 5.38 6.36 -5.62
CA ALA A 152 6.42 6.63 -6.60
C ALA A 152 7.64 5.74 -6.38
N GLU A 153 8.07 5.55 -5.12
CA GLU A 153 9.17 4.66 -4.77
C GLU A 153 8.89 3.21 -5.19
N GLU A 154 7.70 2.66 -4.91
CA GLU A 154 7.33 1.29 -5.29
C GLU A 154 7.25 1.09 -6.81
N GLU A 155 6.70 2.06 -7.55
CA GLU A 155 6.68 2.00 -9.02
C GLU A 155 8.08 2.09 -9.64
N LEU A 156 9.01 2.78 -8.99
CA LEU A 156 10.41 2.85 -9.44
C LEU A 156 11.17 1.56 -9.15
N PHE A 157 10.93 0.89 -8.02
CA PHE A 157 11.59 -0.38 -7.70
C PHE A 157 11.28 -1.46 -8.74
N ASP A 158 10.04 -1.55 -9.21
CA ASP A 158 9.64 -2.49 -10.26
C ASP A 158 10.42 -2.29 -11.57
N LEU A 159 10.90 -1.08 -11.86
CA LEU A 159 11.74 -0.82 -13.04
C LEU A 159 13.14 -1.44 -12.94
N PHE A 160 13.69 -1.59 -11.74
CA PHE A 160 14.99 -2.26 -11.56
C PHE A 160 14.92 -3.76 -11.88
N LEU A 161 13.71 -4.33 -11.97
CA LEU A 161 13.49 -5.69 -12.42
C LEU A 161 13.52 -5.84 -13.96
N TRP A 162 13.60 -4.73 -14.71
CA TRP A 162 13.61 -4.76 -16.17
C TRP A 162 15.03 -4.95 -16.70
N GLU A 163 15.30 -6.11 -17.28
CA GLU A 163 16.60 -6.44 -17.88
C GLU A 163 16.78 -5.85 -19.30
N HIS A 164 15.67 -5.61 -20.01
CA HIS A 164 15.64 -5.11 -21.38
C HIS A 164 14.60 -3.99 -21.52
N GLY A 165 14.87 -3.04 -22.41
CA GLY A 165 13.96 -1.94 -22.72
C GLY A 165 14.67 -0.78 -23.42
N THR A 166 13.88 0.14 -23.99
CA THR A 166 14.37 1.37 -24.62
C THR A 166 14.05 2.56 -23.73
N PHE A 167 14.94 3.55 -23.68
CA PHE A 167 14.70 4.78 -22.95
C PHE A 167 14.96 6.02 -23.81
N GLU A 168 14.26 7.10 -23.50
CA GLU A 168 14.43 8.41 -24.11
C GLU A 168 14.15 9.51 -23.07
N PHE A 169 15.11 10.41 -22.89
CA PHE A 169 14.96 11.58 -22.03
C PHE A 169 14.68 12.83 -22.86
N PHE A 170 13.63 13.54 -22.47
CA PHE A 170 13.20 14.80 -23.06
C PHE A 170 13.55 15.96 -22.11
N PRO A 171 14.66 16.70 -22.35
CA PRO A 171 15.08 17.82 -21.52
C PRO A 171 14.06 18.96 -21.57
N ASP A 172 13.83 19.62 -20.43
CA ASP A 172 12.95 20.80 -20.29
C ASP A 172 11.48 20.59 -20.73
N LEU A 173 11.10 19.34 -21.00
CA LEU A 173 9.74 18.93 -21.34
C LEU A 173 9.14 18.21 -20.13
N ILE A 174 8.28 18.90 -19.38
CA ILE A 174 7.40 18.30 -18.38
C ILE A 174 6.05 18.08 -19.06
N GLN A 175 5.75 16.83 -19.43
CA GLN A 175 4.48 16.50 -20.08
C GLN A 175 3.36 16.45 -19.04
N THR A 176 2.62 17.55 -18.87
CA THR A 176 1.50 17.63 -17.91
C THR A 176 0.20 17.04 -18.45
N THR A 177 -0.47 16.21 -17.65
CA THR A 177 -1.82 15.67 -17.82
C THR A 177 -2.69 16.04 -16.61
N PRO A 178 -4.04 15.91 -16.67
CA PRO A 178 -4.93 16.24 -15.55
C PRO A 178 -4.65 15.45 -14.25
N GLU A 179 -4.01 14.29 -14.34
CA GLU A 179 -3.58 13.50 -13.17
C GLU A 179 -2.40 14.16 -12.43
N ASP A 180 -1.62 14.99 -13.12
CA ASP A 180 -0.44 15.67 -12.56
C ASP A 180 -0.83 16.86 -11.66
N GLU A 181 -2.10 17.31 -11.72
CA GLU A 181 -2.62 18.34 -10.82
C GLU A 181 -2.65 17.88 -9.35
N ILE A 182 -2.74 16.57 -9.07
CA ILE A 182 -2.78 16.02 -7.69
C ILE A 182 -1.45 16.27 -6.96
N ASN A 183 -0.32 16.01 -7.61
CA ASN A 183 1.00 16.23 -7.03
C ASN A 183 1.41 17.71 -7.08
N GLN A 184 0.67 18.56 -7.80
CA GLN A 184 0.76 20.02 -7.62
C GLN A 184 0.06 20.49 -6.34
N VAL A 185 -0.95 19.76 -5.84
CA VAL A 185 -1.54 20.00 -4.50
C VAL A 185 -0.52 19.68 -3.41
N THR A 186 0.26 18.61 -3.56
CA THR A 186 1.32 18.20 -2.63
C THR A 186 2.63 17.90 -3.36
N ARG A 187 3.60 18.81 -3.27
CA ARG A 187 4.94 18.64 -3.87
C ARG A 187 5.67 17.49 -3.20
N ILE A 188 5.78 16.35 -3.88
CA ILE A 188 6.65 15.24 -3.48
C ILE A 188 8.01 15.37 -4.16
N GLN A 189 9.08 15.08 -3.42
CA GLN A 189 10.42 14.93 -3.94
C GLN A 189 10.96 13.59 -3.46
N VAL A 190 11.29 12.72 -4.42
CA VAL A 190 11.95 11.45 -4.17
C VAL A 190 13.41 11.61 -4.52
N ASP A 191 14.28 11.22 -3.59
CA ASP A 191 15.72 11.18 -3.82
C ASP A 191 16.05 9.97 -4.71
N PRO A 192 16.59 10.16 -5.93
CA PRO A 192 16.94 9.04 -6.80
C PRO A 192 17.97 8.11 -6.17
N MET A 193 18.85 8.61 -5.28
CA MET A 193 19.87 7.78 -4.64
C MET A 193 19.28 6.76 -3.67
N SER A 194 18.24 7.13 -2.90
CA SER A 194 17.54 6.16 -2.06
C SER A 194 16.82 5.10 -2.89
N VAL A 195 16.28 5.51 -4.05
CA VAL A 195 15.61 4.58 -4.97
C VAL A 195 16.60 3.59 -5.59
N ILE A 196 17.79 4.06 -5.98
CA ILE A 196 18.83 3.21 -6.56
C ILE A 196 19.30 2.14 -5.56
N ILE A 197 19.62 2.53 -4.32
CA ILE A 197 20.14 1.60 -3.32
C ILE A 197 19.14 0.48 -3.04
N GLU A 198 17.88 0.85 -2.78
CA GLU A 198 16.85 -0.11 -2.46
C GLU A 198 16.39 -0.91 -3.70
N GLY A 199 16.34 -0.28 -4.87
CA GLY A 199 16.02 -0.94 -6.14
C GLY A 199 17.04 -2.00 -6.54
N LEU A 200 18.34 -1.76 -6.33
CA LEU A 200 19.39 -2.76 -6.56
C LEU A 200 19.29 -3.92 -5.58
N ARG A 201 19.03 -3.63 -4.29
CA ARG A 201 18.82 -4.67 -3.27
C ARG A 201 17.68 -5.60 -3.64
N GLN A 202 16.54 -5.03 -4.07
CA GLN A 202 15.38 -5.80 -4.51
C GLN A 202 15.66 -6.58 -5.81
N ALA A 203 16.38 -5.99 -6.76
CA ALA A 203 16.74 -6.68 -8.01
C ALA A 203 17.62 -7.92 -7.75
N ASP A 204 18.55 -7.85 -6.80
CA ASP A 204 19.38 -8.99 -6.43
C ASP A 204 18.58 -10.08 -5.69
N GLU A 205 17.70 -9.70 -4.76
CA GLU A 205 16.79 -10.65 -4.10
C GLU A 205 15.80 -11.28 -5.10
N TRP A 206 15.33 -10.51 -6.09
CA TRP A 206 14.40 -10.97 -7.10
C TRP A 206 14.98 -12.08 -7.99
N LYS A 207 16.30 -12.07 -8.24
CA LYS A 207 16.96 -13.17 -8.97
C LYS A 207 16.77 -14.50 -8.24
N ILE A 208 17.00 -14.51 -6.92
CA ILE A 208 16.84 -15.69 -6.07
C ILE A 208 15.38 -16.15 -6.05
N ILE A 209 14.44 -15.20 -5.90
CA ILE A 209 13.01 -15.49 -5.88
C ILE A 209 12.54 -16.06 -7.22
N ARG A 210 13.00 -15.52 -8.35
CA ARG A 210 12.62 -15.96 -9.69
C ARG A 210 13.19 -17.34 -10.05
N ASP A 211 14.37 -17.68 -9.54
CA ASP A 211 14.96 -19.02 -9.70
C ASP A 211 14.15 -20.10 -8.98
N ARG A 212 13.39 -19.72 -7.94
CA ARG A 212 12.53 -20.62 -7.17
C ARG A 212 11.06 -20.58 -7.62
N ILE A 213 10.53 -19.41 -7.97
CA ILE A 213 9.16 -19.18 -8.43
C ILE A 213 9.18 -18.82 -9.92
N ASN A 214 9.23 -19.87 -10.75
CA ASN A 214 9.56 -19.74 -12.16
C ASN A 214 8.31 -19.50 -13.03
N ASP A 215 7.13 -19.91 -12.54
CA ASP A 215 5.85 -19.79 -13.25
C ASP A 215 4.75 -19.32 -12.29
N LEU A 216 4.24 -18.11 -12.55
CA LEU A 216 3.22 -17.45 -11.72
C LEU A 216 1.83 -18.09 -11.89
N ARG A 217 1.62 -18.95 -12.90
CA ARG A 217 0.35 -19.66 -13.09
C ARG A 217 0.12 -20.75 -12.06
N TRP A 218 1.12 -21.07 -11.24
CA TRP A 218 1.04 -22.17 -10.29
C TRP A 218 0.19 -21.85 -9.08
N ILE A 219 -0.42 -22.90 -8.53
CA ILE A 219 -1.22 -22.84 -7.30
C ILE A 219 -0.37 -23.38 -6.16
N LEU A 220 -0.38 -22.65 -5.06
CA LEU A 220 0.30 -23.00 -3.83
C LEU A 220 -0.69 -23.60 -2.83
N VAL A 221 -0.30 -24.70 -2.16
CA VAL A 221 -1.14 -25.46 -1.23
C VAL A 221 -0.47 -25.49 0.15
N PRO A 222 -1.19 -25.16 1.22
CA PRO A 222 -0.65 -25.22 2.57
C PRO A 222 -0.34 -26.67 2.98
N ILE A 223 0.77 -26.88 3.69
CA ILE A 223 1.14 -28.20 4.21
C ILE A 223 0.31 -28.50 5.46
N GLU A 224 -0.29 -29.69 5.52
CA GLU A 224 -1.11 -30.11 6.67
C GLU A 224 -0.28 -30.12 7.97
N GLY A 225 -0.73 -29.38 8.99
CA GLY A 225 -0.08 -29.31 10.30
C GLY A 225 0.98 -28.21 10.45
N ALA A 226 1.28 -27.45 9.40
CA ALA A 226 2.16 -26.27 9.50
C ALA A 226 1.48 -25.14 10.30
N PRO A 227 2.19 -24.47 11.23
CA PRO A 227 1.62 -23.34 11.98
C PRO A 227 1.34 -22.17 11.03
N ALA A 228 0.16 -21.57 11.14
CA ALA A 228 -0.17 -20.37 10.38
C ALA A 228 0.77 -19.23 10.78
N PRO A 229 1.53 -18.64 9.84
CA PRO A 229 2.44 -17.54 10.16
C PRO A 229 1.66 -16.33 10.68
N ALA A 230 2.14 -15.75 11.79
CA ALA A 230 1.53 -14.56 12.39
C ALA A 230 1.78 -13.29 11.54
N GLU A 231 2.91 -13.25 10.84
CA GLU A 231 3.25 -12.21 9.87
C GLU A 231 2.65 -12.52 8.50
N SER A 232 2.14 -11.50 7.79
CA SER A 232 1.60 -11.63 6.43
C SER A 232 0.34 -12.51 6.30
N HIS A 233 -0.49 -12.50 7.35
CA HIS A 233 -1.73 -13.29 7.45
C HIS A 233 -2.73 -13.04 6.29
N SER A 234 -2.69 -11.86 5.66
CA SER A 234 -3.50 -11.52 4.49
C SER A 234 -3.15 -12.36 3.27
N ILE A 235 -1.86 -12.51 2.96
CA ILE A 235 -1.37 -13.36 1.86
C ILE A 235 -1.60 -14.83 2.21
N TRP A 236 -1.35 -15.23 3.45
CA TRP A 236 -1.63 -16.60 3.91
C TRP A 236 -3.10 -17.00 3.67
N LYS A 237 -4.06 -16.13 3.97
CA LYS A 237 -5.50 -16.39 3.72
C LYS A 237 -5.83 -16.58 2.24
N MET A 238 -5.04 -16.01 1.34
CA MET A 238 -5.22 -16.16 -0.12
C MET A 238 -4.63 -17.47 -0.64
N ILE A 239 -3.75 -18.12 0.14
CA ILE A 239 -3.19 -19.45 -0.18
C ILE A 239 -4.19 -20.52 0.28
N ASP A 240 -5.29 -20.60 -0.45
CA ASP A 240 -6.38 -21.56 -0.23
C ASP A 240 -6.25 -22.83 -1.11
N GLY A 241 -5.17 -22.93 -1.88
CA GLY A 241 -5.01 -23.98 -2.89
C GLY A 241 -6.00 -23.86 -4.04
N LEU A 242 -6.58 -22.67 -4.27
CA LEU A 242 -7.47 -22.36 -5.40
C LEU A 242 -6.88 -21.25 -6.27
N HIS A 243 -6.28 -20.23 -5.68
CA HIS A 243 -5.72 -19.10 -6.41
C HIS A 243 -4.31 -19.39 -6.94
N SER A 244 -4.05 -19.01 -8.20
CA SER A 244 -2.69 -19.01 -8.74
C SER A 244 -1.87 -17.88 -8.12
N ILE A 245 -0.54 -17.96 -8.18
CA ILE A 245 0.33 -16.88 -7.72
C ILE A 245 0.00 -15.56 -8.46
N GLU A 246 -0.35 -15.64 -9.75
CA GLU A 246 -0.82 -14.49 -10.52
C GLU A 246 -2.13 -13.89 -9.96
N ASP A 247 -3.07 -14.73 -9.52
CA ASP A 247 -4.32 -14.26 -8.89
C ASP A 247 -4.05 -13.65 -7.51
N ILE A 248 -3.13 -14.24 -6.74
CA ILE A 248 -2.67 -13.69 -5.46
C ILE A 248 -2.05 -12.32 -5.68
N LEU A 249 -1.20 -12.15 -6.70
CA LEU A 249 -0.60 -10.86 -7.06
C LEU A 249 -1.64 -9.81 -7.49
N LYS A 250 -2.70 -10.22 -8.21
CA LYS A 250 -3.78 -9.30 -8.62
C LYS A 250 -4.69 -8.88 -7.47
N SER A 251 -4.82 -9.71 -6.44
CA SER A 251 -5.72 -9.51 -5.30
C SER A 251 -5.01 -9.01 -4.04
N SER A 252 -3.68 -9.09 -3.98
CA SER A 252 -2.88 -8.59 -2.86
C SER A 252 -2.87 -7.06 -2.81
N THR A 253 -2.81 -6.52 -1.59
CA THR A 253 -2.62 -5.09 -1.33
C THR A 253 -1.13 -4.71 -1.19
N VAL A 254 -0.26 -5.70 -1.35
CA VAL A 254 1.19 -5.64 -1.13
C VAL A 254 1.90 -5.61 -2.50
N THR A 255 3.13 -5.11 -2.57
CA THR A 255 3.86 -5.02 -3.86
C THR A 255 4.09 -6.40 -4.47
N ARG A 256 4.38 -6.44 -5.78
CA ARG A 256 4.72 -7.69 -6.48
C ARG A 256 5.95 -8.35 -5.84
N PHE A 257 7.00 -7.56 -5.63
CA PHE A 257 8.23 -8.02 -4.99
C PHE A 257 7.95 -8.63 -3.62
N ASP A 258 7.34 -7.86 -2.71
CA ASP A 258 7.08 -8.31 -1.34
C ASP A 258 6.16 -9.53 -1.30
N THR A 259 5.13 -9.58 -2.15
CA THR A 259 4.22 -10.73 -2.24
C THR A 259 5.02 -11.99 -2.62
N CYS A 260 5.84 -11.92 -3.66
CA CYS A 260 6.67 -13.05 -4.06
C CYS A 260 7.76 -13.39 -3.04
N SER A 261 8.34 -12.40 -2.34
CA SER A 261 9.29 -12.62 -1.24
C SER A 261 8.65 -13.39 -0.08
N ILE A 262 7.40 -13.05 0.27
CA ILE A 262 6.62 -13.75 1.31
C ILE A 262 6.30 -15.18 0.86
N LEU A 263 5.86 -15.36 -0.39
CA LEU A 263 5.58 -16.68 -0.95
C LEU A 263 6.85 -17.54 -1.01
N TYR A 264 7.98 -16.96 -1.39
CA TYR A 264 9.29 -17.62 -1.38
C TYR A 264 9.66 -18.09 0.02
N ARG A 265 9.53 -17.22 1.04
CA ARG A 265 9.76 -17.57 2.44
C ARG A 265 8.86 -18.72 2.89
N PHE A 266 7.57 -18.71 2.54
CA PHE A 266 6.64 -19.78 2.89
C PHE A 266 7.00 -21.13 2.25
N ILE A 267 7.55 -21.11 1.03
CA ILE A 267 8.04 -22.31 0.33
C ILE A 267 9.31 -22.84 1.02
N GLU A 268 10.27 -21.98 1.33
CA GLU A 268 11.54 -22.37 1.97
C GLU A 268 11.38 -22.83 3.43
N GLU A 269 10.46 -22.22 4.17
CA GLU A 269 10.11 -22.62 5.54
C GLU A 269 9.26 -23.90 5.60
N GLY A 270 8.83 -24.43 4.45
CA GLY A 270 8.01 -25.65 4.38
C GLY A 270 6.61 -25.46 4.96
N ILE A 271 6.07 -24.25 4.91
CA ILE A 271 4.69 -23.95 5.31
C ILE A 271 3.73 -24.22 4.13
N VAL A 272 4.20 -23.96 2.92
CA VAL A 272 3.45 -24.08 1.68
C VAL A 272 4.26 -24.89 0.68
N ARG A 273 3.58 -25.71 -0.12
CA ARG A 273 4.18 -26.44 -1.24
C ARG A 273 3.46 -26.13 -2.53
N GLU A 274 4.15 -26.39 -3.63
CA GLU A 274 3.53 -26.41 -4.95
C GLU A 274 2.46 -27.52 -5.03
N ALA A 275 1.35 -27.22 -5.70
CA ALA A 275 0.34 -28.21 -6.01
C ALA A 275 0.93 -29.30 -6.93
N THR A 276 0.58 -30.56 -6.66
CA THR A 276 0.97 -31.67 -7.53
C THR A 276 0.21 -31.62 -8.86
N VAL A 277 0.74 -32.29 -9.90
CA VAL A 277 0.08 -32.36 -11.22
C VAL A 277 -1.36 -32.87 -11.11
N GLY A 278 -1.61 -33.87 -10.25
CA GLY A 278 -2.96 -34.41 -10.02
C GLY A 278 -3.91 -33.40 -9.35
N GLU A 279 -3.41 -32.65 -8.36
CA GLU A 279 -4.17 -31.59 -7.68
C GLU A 279 -4.50 -30.44 -8.65
N LEU A 280 -3.53 -29.99 -9.44
CA LEU A 280 -3.73 -28.96 -10.47
C LEU A 280 -4.76 -29.37 -11.52
N LEU A 281 -4.71 -30.62 -11.98
CA LEU A 281 -5.69 -31.18 -12.91
C LEU A 281 -7.11 -31.18 -12.34
N GLN A 282 -7.26 -31.65 -11.10
CA GLN A 282 -8.56 -31.68 -10.43
C GLN A 282 -9.13 -30.25 -10.27
N LYS A 283 -8.27 -29.28 -9.98
CA LYS A 283 -8.64 -27.87 -9.84
C LYS A 283 -9.01 -27.24 -11.18
N ALA A 284 -8.22 -27.48 -12.23
CA ALA A 284 -8.50 -27.01 -13.58
C ALA A 284 -9.91 -27.47 -14.03
N LYS A 285 -10.25 -28.75 -13.81
CA LYS A 285 -11.61 -29.30 -14.06
C LYS A 285 -12.71 -28.55 -13.31
N GLY A 286 -12.46 -28.20 -12.05
CA GLY A 286 -13.42 -27.43 -11.24
C GLY A 286 -13.61 -25.98 -11.71
N PHE A 287 -12.60 -25.40 -12.36
CA PHE A 287 -12.66 -24.03 -12.88
C PHE A 287 -13.29 -23.92 -14.26
N VAL A 288 -13.36 -25.00 -15.07
CA VAL A 288 -13.91 -24.97 -16.44
C VAL A 288 -15.30 -24.30 -16.50
N SER A 289 -16.18 -24.58 -15.53
CA SER A 289 -17.54 -24.01 -15.49
C SER A 289 -17.62 -22.60 -14.90
N LYS A 290 -16.67 -22.21 -14.06
CA LYS A 290 -16.66 -20.93 -13.33
C LYS A 290 -15.87 -19.84 -14.05
N SER A 291 -14.65 -20.17 -14.48
CA SER A 291 -13.72 -19.30 -15.19
C SER A 291 -12.91 -20.14 -16.20
N PRO A 292 -13.39 -20.26 -17.45
CA PRO A 292 -12.70 -21.06 -18.46
C PRO A 292 -11.31 -20.51 -18.80
N ALA A 293 -11.10 -19.19 -18.68
CA ALA A 293 -9.80 -18.57 -18.96
C ALA A 293 -8.72 -19.00 -17.95
N SER A 294 -9.07 -19.01 -16.66
CA SER A 294 -8.17 -19.47 -15.59
C SER A 294 -7.93 -20.99 -15.65
N ALA A 295 -8.95 -21.77 -16.04
CA ALA A 295 -8.77 -23.20 -16.26
C ALA A 295 -7.81 -23.46 -17.44
N LEU A 296 -7.94 -22.71 -18.54
CA LEU A 296 -7.06 -22.86 -19.70
C LEU A 296 -5.60 -22.48 -19.39
N SER A 297 -5.35 -21.44 -18.60
CA SER A 297 -3.99 -21.07 -18.21
C SER A 297 -3.30 -22.16 -17.38
N LEU A 298 -4.04 -22.83 -16.49
CA LEU A 298 -3.55 -23.98 -15.72
C LEU A 298 -3.22 -25.17 -16.64
N TYR A 299 -4.10 -25.49 -17.59
CA TYR A 299 -3.84 -26.54 -18.58
C TYR A 299 -2.59 -26.25 -19.41
N GLN A 300 -2.40 -25.00 -19.84
CA GLN A 300 -1.19 -24.58 -20.56
C GLN A 300 0.07 -24.74 -19.70
N ALA A 301 0.04 -24.33 -18.43
CA ALA A 301 1.17 -24.52 -17.51
C ALA A 301 1.55 -26.01 -17.34
N LEU A 302 0.55 -26.90 -17.24
CA LEU A 302 0.77 -28.35 -17.18
C LEU A 302 1.37 -28.90 -18.48
N ILE A 303 0.93 -28.41 -19.64
CA ILE A 303 1.46 -28.81 -20.96
C ILE A 303 2.91 -28.34 -21.12
N ASP A 304 3.21 -27.09 -20.74
CA ASP A 304 4.56 -26.52 -20.83
C ASP A 304 5.55 -27.32 -19.99
N ARG A 305 5.16 -27.72 -18.77
CA ARG A 305 5.99 -28.54 -17.88
C ARG A 305 6.20 -29.96 -18.41
N ALA A 306 5.16 -30.57 -18.97
CA ALA A 306 5.27 -31.91 -19.56
C ALA A 306 6.09 -31.89 -20.86
N GLY A 307 6.15 -30.77 -21.57
CA GLY A 307 7.02 -30.59 -22.74
C GLY A 307 6.78 -31.64 -23.84
N GLN A 308 7.74 -32.53 -24.05
CA GLN A 308 7.63 -33.63 -25.02
C GLN A 308 6.93 -34.89 -24.48
N SER A 309 6.78 -35.03 -23.16
CA SER A 309 6.11 -36.18 -22.53
C SER A 309 4.59 -35.99 -22.34
N VAL A 310 4.03 -34.93 -22.91
CA VAL A 310 2.60 -34.59 -22.84
C VAL A 310 1.74 -35.76 -23.33
N GLY A 311 0.77 -36.16 -22.50
CA GLY A 311 -0.27 -37.13 -22.88
C GLY A 311 -1.36 -36.50 -23.74
N HIS A 312 -1.97 -37.29 -24.62
CA HIS A 312 -3.09 -36.85 -25.46
C HIS A 312 -4.33 -36.46 -24.63
N GLU A 313 -4.56 -37.13 -23.48
CA GLU A 313 -5.68 -36.85 -22.56
C GLU A 313 -5.64 -35.41 -22.01
N LEU A 314 -4.46 -34.92 -21.61
CA LEU A 314 -4.28 -33.55 -21.10
C LEU A 314 -4.61 -32.51 -22.18
N LEU A 315 -4.21 -32.78 -23.42
CA LEU A 315 -4.50 -31.91 -24.57
C LEU A 315 -5.99 -31.90 -24.91
N GLU A 316 -6.69 -33.02 -24.71
CA GLU A 316 -8.14 -33.09 -24.90
C GLU A 316 -8.90 -32.28 -23.86
N GLU A 317 -8.53 -32.41 -22.59
CA GLU A 317 -9.13 -31.59 -21.54
C GLU A 317 -8.86 -30.09 -21.76
N ALA A 318 -7.66 -29.73 -22.21
CA ALA A 318 -7.33 -28.37 -22.60
C ALA A 318 -8.16 -27.90 -23.81
N ALA A 319 -8.39 -28.77 -24.80
CA ALA A 319 -9.23 -28.48 -25.97
C ALA A 319 -10.71 -28.30 -25.62
N ASP A 320 -11.23 -29.08 -24.67
CA ASP A 320 -12.59 -28.94 -24.15
C ASP A 320 -12.75 -27.61 -23.40
N CYS A 321 -11.74 -27.21 -22.64
CA CYS A 321 -11.73 -25.91 -21.98
C CYS A 321 -11.61 -24.74 -22.99
N ALA A 322 -10.75 -24.88 -24.00
CA ALA A 322 -10.56 -23.87 -25.04
C ALA A 322 -11.82 -23.65 -25.90
N ALA A 323 -12.71 -24.66 -25.99
CA ALA A 323 -13.99 -24.57 -26.71
C ALA A 323 -14.86 -23.37 -26.28
N PHE A 324 -14.74 -22.95 -25.01
CA PHE A 324 -15.51 -21.83 -24.46
C PHE A 324 -14.93 -20.45 -24.82
N LEU A 325 -13.68 -20.39 -25.29
CA LEU A 325 -12.92 -19.15 -25.45
C LEU A 325 -12.50 -18.92 -26.90
N ASP A 326 -11.77 -19.87 -27.46
CA ASP A 326 -11.15 -19.77 -28.78
C ASP A 326 -11.22 -21.11 -29.54
N PRO A 327 -12.05 -21.19 -30.60
CA PRO A 327 -12.15 -22.36 -31.47
C PRO A 327 -10.82 -22.71 -32.19
N GLU A 328 -9.94 -21.73 -32.42
CA GLU A 328 -8.66 -21.96 -33.09
C GLU A 328 -7.67 -22.65 -32.14
N ALA A 329 -7.52 -22.17 -30.90
CA ALA A 329 -6.78 -22.84 -29.85
C ALA A 329 -7.29 -24.26 -29.59
N GLN A 330 -8.62 -24.46 -29.55
CA GLN A 330 -9.23 -25.79 -29.45
C GLN A 330 -8.76 -26.72 -30.57
N SER A 331 -8.78 -26.23 -31.82
CA SER A 331 -8.36 -27.03 -32.98
C SER A 331 -6.88 -27.39 -32.92
N ASN A 332 -6.03 -26.47 -32.45
CA ASN A 332 -4.58 -26.71 -32.32
C ASN A 332 -4.24 -27.77 -31.27
N PHE A 333 -4.91 -27.76 -30.12
CA PHE A 333 -4.71 -28.82 -29.11
C PHE A 333 -5.12 -30.21 -29.62
N ILE A 334 -6.24 -30.29 -30.35
CA ILE A 334 -6.71 -31.57 -30.92
C ILE A 334 -5.74 -32.08 -31.99
N ARG A 335 -5.18 -31.20 -32.85
CA ARG A 335 -4.15 -31.60 -33.84
C ARG A 335 -2.93 -32.21 -33.16
N ARG A 336 -2.42 -31.56 -32.11
CA ARG A 336 -1.26 -32.06 -31.34
C ARG A 336 -1.57 -33.41 -30.66
N ALA A 337 -2.80 -33.60 -30.17
CA ALA A 337 -3.24 -34.89 -29.63
C ALA A 337 -3.30 -36.00 -30.71
N VAL A 338 -3.78 -35.67 -31.92
CA VAL A 338 -3.80 -36.59 -33.07
C VAL A 338 -2.39 -37.02 -33.48
N GLU A 339 -1.44 -36.09 -33.51
CA GLU A 339 -0.03 -36.41 -33.81
C GLU A 339 0.57 -37.39 -32.79
N ILE A 340 0.32 -37.17 -31.49
CA ILE A 340 0.79 -38.07 -30.43
C ILE A 340 0.18 -39.47 -30.57
N LEU A 341 -1.12 -39.57 -30.87
CA LEU A 341 -1.80 -40.85 -31.06
C LEU A 341 -1.30 -41.60 -32.30
N LYS A 342 -1.07 -40.88 -33.40
CA LYS A 342 -0.46 -41.45 -34.61
C LYS A 342 0.94 -41.98 -34.33
N ASN A 343 1.77 -41.23 -33.61
CA ASN A 343 3.12 -41.66 -33.23
C ASN A 343 3.12 -42.88 -32.31
N ARG A 344 2.06 -43.09 -31.52
CA ARG A 344 1.85 -44.27 -30.67
C ARG A 344 1.21 -45.46 -31.42
N GLY A 345 0.78 -45.28 -32.67
CA GLY A 345 0.12 -46.31 -33.46
C GLY A 345 -1.37 -46.52 -33.16
N ASP A 346 -2.01 -45.64 -32.38
CA ASP A 346 -3.47 -45.69 -32.15
C ASP A 346 -4.23 -44.91 -33.24
N GLU A 347 -4.40 -45.56 -34.39
CA GLU A 347 -5.12 -45.01 -35.53
C GLU A 347 -6.61 -44.81 -35.27
N SER A 348 -7.20 -45.67 -34.43
CA SER A 348 -8.61 -45.65 -34.09
C SER A 348 -8.96 -44.44 -33.20
N GLY A 349 -8.14 -44.18 -32.17
CA GLY A 349 -8.25 -43.00 -31.32
C GLY A 349 -7.98 -41.73 -32.10
N ALA A 350 -6.97 -41.72 -32.97
CA ALA A 350 -6.67 -40.57 -33.84
C ALA A 350 -7.86 -40.21 -34.76
N TRP A 351 -8.52 -41.22 -35.36
CA TRP A 351 -9.68 -40.99 -36.22
C TRP A 351 -10.84 -40.27 -35.49
N ILE A 352 -11.17 -40.70 -34.27
CA ILE A 352 -12.25 -40.07 -33.47
C ILE A 352 -12.00 -38.57 -33.30
N ARG A 353 -10.75 -38.17 -33.08
CA ARG A 353 -10.35 -36.77 -32.88
C ARG A 353 -10.27 -35.98 -34.19
N VAL A 354 -9.85 -36.62 -35.27
CA VAL A 354 -9.91 -36.04 -36.62
C VAL A 354 -11.35 -35.78 -37.04
N GLN A 355 -12.30 -36.67 -36.70
CA GLN A 355 -13.73 -36.41 -36.95
C GLN A 355 -14.20 -35.13 -36.25
N ARG A 356 -13.73 -34.87 -35.03
CA ARG A 356 -14.00 -33.62 -34.30
C ARG A 356 -13.39 -32.40 -35.00
N LEU A 357 -12.15 -32.50 -35.48
CA LEU A 357 -11.48 -31.43 -36.26
C LEU A 357 -12.23 -31.09 -37.56
N LEU A 358 -12.71 -32.09 -38.30
CA LEU A 358 -13.46 -31.87 -39.54
C LEU A 358 -14.78 -31.12 -39.34
N VAL A 359 -15.35 -31.16 -38.13
CA VAL A 359 -16.52 -30.37 -37.74
C VAL A 359 -16.13 -28.95 -37.34
N LEU A 360 -15.05 -28.80 -36.57
CA LEU A 360 -14.58 -27.50 -36.06
C LEU A 360 -13.99 -26.61 -37.16
N SER A 361 -13.12 -27.17 -38.01
CA SER A 361 -12.47 -26.48 -39.12
C SER A 361 -12.74 -27.20 -40.44
N PRO A 362 -13.98 -27.08 -40.98
CA PRO A 362 -14.35 -27.74 -42.23
C PRO A 362 -13.50 -27.22 -43.39
N GLY A 363 -12.78 -28.12 -44.05
CA GLY A 363 -11.99 -27.79 -45.23
C GLY A 363 -10.52 -27.44 -44.99
N ASN A 364 -10.01 -27.62 -43.77
CA ASN A 364 -8.57 -27.57 -43.56
C ASN A 364 -7.88 -28.73 -44.31
N MET A 365 -6.90 -28.40 -45.14
CA MET A 365 -6.18 -29.36 -45.99
C MET A 365 -5.42 -30.40 -45.18
N ASP A 366 -4.77 -30.01 -44.08
CA ASP A 366 -3.91 -30.92 -43.32
C ASP A 366 -4.74 -31.91 -42.50
N ASP A 367 -5.91 -31.48 -42.00
CA ASP A 367 -6.87 -32.33 -41.31
C ASP A 367 -7.50 -33.35 -42.28
N LEU A 368 -7.83 -32.95 -43.53
CA LEU A 368 -8.33 -33.84 -44.58
C LEU A 368 -7.28 -34.85 -45.06
N LYS A 369 -6.02 -34.43 -45.19
CA LYS A 369 -4.90 -35.34 -45.51
C LYS A 369 -4.71 -36.35 -44.38
N THR A 370 -4.77 -35.90 -43.14
CA THR A 370 -4.66 -36.78 -41.96
C THR A 370 -5.82 -37.78 -41.91
N ALA A 371 -7.04 -37.35 -42.20
CA ALA A 371 -8.19 -38.24 -42.35
C ALA A 371 -7.98 -39.28 -43.46
N TRP A 372 -7.41 -38.89 -44.61
CA TRP A 372 -7.09 -39.80 -45.70
C TRP A 372 -6.01 -40.84 -45.34
N THR A 373 -5.03 -40.47 -44.52
CA THR A 373 -4.05 -41.43 -43.99
C THR A 373 -4.69 -42.49 -43.10
N LEU A 374 -5.76 -42.14 -42.37
CA LEU A 374 -6.47 -43.02 -41.43
C LEU A 374 -7.68 -43.75 -42.06
N ARG A 375 -7.77 -43.78 -43.39
CA ARG A 375 -8.95 -44.25 -44.14
C ARG A 375 -9.41 -45.67 -43.81
N ASP A 376 -8.51 -46.54 -43.37
CA ASP A 376 -8.81 -47.94 -43.08
C ASP A 376 -9.69 -48.10 -41.83
N GLN A 377 -9.70 -47.09 -40.95
CA GLN A 377 -10.53 -47.06 -39.73
C GLN A 377 -11.89 -46.35 -39.95
N ILE A 378 -12.14 -45.77 -41.12
CA ILE A 378 -13.31 -44.95 -41.40
C ILE A 378 -14.44 -45.82 -41.99
N PRO A 379 -15.71 -45.66 -41.55
CA PRO A 379 -16.84 -46.31 -42.19
C PRO A 379 -16.90 -45.98 -43.70
N THR A 380 -17.06 -46.99 -44.55
CA THR A 380 -16.95 -46.90 -46.02
C THR A 380 -17.73 -45.73 -46.64
N ARG A 381 -18.95 -45.45 -46.16
CA ARG A 381 -19.76 -44.31 -46.63
C ARG A 381 -19.16 -42.93 -46.35
N ARG A 382 -18.41 -42.77 -45.25
CA ARG A 382 -17.78 -41.50 -44.87
C ARG A 382 -16.46 -41.26 -45.60
N VAL A 383 -15.73 -42.34 -45.94
CA VAL A 383 -14.50 -42.26 -46.74
C VAL A 383 -14.76 -41.56 -48.08
N GLU A 384 -15.88 -41.88 -48.73
CA GLU A 384 -16.26 -41.27 -50.01
C GLU A 384 -16.47 -39.75 -49.92
N ILE A 385 -17.07 -39.27 -48.84
CA ILE A 385 -17.33 -37.83 -48.63
C ILE A 385 -16.02 -37.08 -48.39
N ILE A 386 -15.14 -37.65 -47.57
CA ILE A 386 -13.81 -37.07 -47.27
C ILE A 386 -12.95 -37.03 -48.53
N LEU A 387 -12.99 -38.10 -49.32
CA LEU A 387 -12.32 -38.17 -50.62
C LEU A 387 -12.82 -37.08 -51.57
N ASP A 388 -14.14 -36.88 -51.69
CA ASP A 388 -14.70 -35.85 -52.58
C ASP A 388 -14.31 -34.43 -52.18
N GLU A 389 -14.35 -34.11 -50.88
CA GLU A 389 -13.91 -32.80 -50.38
C GLU A 389 -12.39 -32.61 -50.57
N LEU A 390 -11.57 -33.63 -50.25
CA LEU A 390 -10.12 -33.57 -50.49
C LEU A 390 -9.78 -33.35 -51.97
N LEU A 391 -10.43 -34.07 -52.88
CA LEU A 391 -10.24 -33.92 -54.33
C LEU A 391 -10.68 -32.54 -54.84
N LYS A 392 -11.76 -31.98 -54.28
CA LYS A 392 -12.23 -30.63 -54.59
C LYS A 392 -11.22 -29.57 -54.13
N TYR A 393 -10.62 -29.74 -52.95
CA TYR A 393 -9.57 -28.84 -52.46
C TYR A 393 -8.28 -28.97 -53.26
N LEU A 394 -7.77 -30.18 -53.51
CA LEU A 394 -6.59 -30.39 -54.35
C LEU A 394 -6.78 -29.82 -55.76
N ARG A 395 -7.99 -29.93 -56.33
CA ARG A 395 -8.34 -29.31 -57.61
C ARG A 395 -8.31 -27.78 -57.58
N ARG A 396 -8.74 -27.15 -56.47
CA ARG A 396 -8.64 -25.69 -56.26
C ARG A 396 -7.20 -25.23 -56.07
N ALA A 397 -6.40 -25.99 -55.31
CA ALA A 397 -4.99 -25.72 -55.08
C ALA A 397 -4.11 -25.97 -56.32
N GLY A 398 -4.60 -26.73 -57.30
CA GLY A 398 -3.89 -27.04 -58.54
C GLY A 398 -2.87 -28.18 -58.41
N ASP A 399 -2.82 -28.88 -57.27
CA ASP A 399 -1.90 -30.01 -57.05
C ASP A 399 -2.41 -31.30 -57.69
N HIS A 400 -2.25 -31.36 -59.02
CA HIS A 400 -2.70 -32.49 -59.83
C HIS A 400 -1.92 -33.78 -59.56
N ARG A 401 -0.69 -33.71 -59.03
CA ARG A 401 0.13 -34.89 -58.72
C ARG A 401 -0.39 -35.60 -57.48
N GLN A 402 -0.63 -34.88 -56.39
CA GLN A 402 -1.26 -35.46 -55.19
C GLN A 402 -2.68 -35.95 -55.47
N MET A 403 -3.40 -35.29 -56.38
CA MET A 403 -4.73 -35.74 -56.78
C MET A 403 -4.71 -37.12 -57.47
N ILE A 404 -3.70 -37.40 -58.31
CA ILE A 404 -3.53 -38.73 -58.94
C ILE A 404 -3.23 -39.79 -57.88
N THR A 405 -2.34 -39.51 -56.93
CA THR A 405 -1.96 -40.50 -55.90
C THR A 405 -3.15 -40.86 -55.02
N VAL A 406 -3.93 -39.87 -54.57
CA VAL A 406 -5.16 -40.09 -53.79
C VAL A 406 -6.20 -40.85 -54.60
N LEU A 407 -6.42 -40.50 -55.87
CA LEU A 407 -7.36 -41.22 -56.74
C LEU A 407 -6.96 -42.69 -56.91
N ARG A 408 -5.69 -42.98 -57.23
CA ARG A 408 -5.19 -44.36 -57.35
C ARG A 408 -5.35 -45.15 -56.05
N GLN A 409 -5.06 -44.54 -54.90
CA GLN A 409 -5.27 -45.18 -53.59
C GLN A 409 -6.75 -45.49 -53.31
N SER A 410 -7.68 -44.79 -53.96
CA SER A 410 -9.13 -44.98 -53.81
C SER A 410 -9.76 -45.95 -54.84
N GLU A 411 -8.96 -46.54 -55.73
CA GLU A 411 -9.47 -47.33 -56.86
C GLU A 411 -10.35 -48.51 -56.41
N THR A 412 -9.96 -49.18 -55.33
CA THR A 412 -10.71 -50.32 -54.76
C THR A 412 -12.11 -49.95 -54.29
N LEU A 413 -12.33 -48.69 -53.89
CA LEU A 413 -13.61 -48.20 -53.39
C LEU A 413 -14.55 -47.78 -54.52
N ARG A 414 -14.01 -47.23 -55.61
CA ARG A 414 -14.80 -46.54 -56.66
C ARG A 414 -14.64 -47.10 -58.07
N SER A 415 -13.96 -48.22 -58.26
CA SER A 415 -13.73 -48.85 -59.57
C SER A 415 -15.01 -49.11 -60.38
N ALA A 416 -16.16 -49.33 -59.72
CA ALA A 416 -17.45 -49.54 -60.37
C ALA A 416 -18.18 -48.23 -60.78
N ASN A 417 -17.71 -47.06 -60.33
CA ASN A 417 -18.37 -45.77 -60.56
C ASN A 417 -17.76 -45.06 -61.78
N ALA A 418 -18.60 -44.68 -62.74
CA ALA A 418 -18.18 -43.96 -63.95
C ALA A 418 -17.58 -42.57 -63.65
N SER A 419 -18.01 -41.91 -62.57
CA SER A 419 -17.52 -40.56 -62.22
C SER A 419 -16.05 -40.56 -61.77
N TYR A 420 -15.61 -41.64 -61.13
CA TYR A 420 -14.24 -41.80 -60.65
C TYR A 420 -13.26 -41.87 -61.82
N TRP A 421 -13.53 -42.73 -62.79
CA TRP A 421 -12.70 -42.89 -63.98
C TRP A 421 -12.64 -41.62 -64.84
N LEU A 422 -13.74 -40.87 -64.92
CA LEU A 422 -13.75 -39.56 -65.57
C LEU A 422 -12.83 -38.56 -64.84
N GLN A 423 -12.90 -38.48 -63.51
CA GLN A 423 -12.05 -37.58 -62.73
C GLN A 423 -10.57 -37.96 -62.84
N LEU A 424 -10.24 -39.25 -62.79
CA LEU A 424 -8.87 -39.74 -62.96
C LEU A 424 -8.33 -39.44 -64.36
N GLY A 425 -9.11 -39.72 -65.41
CA GLY A 425 -8.75 -39.39 -66.79
C GLY A 425 -8.56 -37.89 -67.03
N GLU A 426 -9.40 -37.04 -66.43
CA GLU A 426 -9.26 -35.57 -66.51
C GLU A 426 -7.93 -35.06 -65.91
N VAL A 427 -7.53 -35.61 -64.77
CA VAL A 427 -6.32 -35.18 -64.05
C VAL A 427 -5.07 -35.75 -64.74
N LEU A 428 -5.08 -37.03 -65.15
CA LEU A 428 -4.00 -37.65 -65.90
C LEU A 428 -3.73 -36.92 -67.22
N ARG A 429 -4.78 -36.48 -67.92
CA ARG A 429 -4.63 -35.65 -69.12
C ARG A 429 -3.89 -34.35 -68.84
N ARG A 430 -4.20 -33.67 -67.73
CA ARG A 430 -3.49 -32.42 -67.35
C ARG A 430 -2.00 -32.68 -67.06
N CYS A 431 -1.66 -33.87 -66.58
CA CYS A 431 -0.29 -34.32 -66.37
C CYS A 431 0.36 -34.95 -67.62
N LYS A 432 -0.34 -35.01 -68.76
CA LYS A 432 0.10 -35.64 -70.03
C LYS A 432 0.46 -37.13 -69.91
N ASP A 433 -0.24 -37.85 -69.04
CA ASP A 433 -0.05 -39.30 -68.88
C ASP A 433 -0.91 -40.08 -69.92
N PRO A 434 -0.34 -41.02 -70.70
CA PRO A 434 -1.07 -41.80 -71.70
C PRO A 434 -2.18 -42.68 -71.10
N GLU A 435 -2.12 -43.03 -69.81
CA GLU A 435 -3.17 -43.81 -69.14
C GLU A 435 -4.53 -43.08 -69.07
N ALA A 436 -4.54 -41.77 -69.38
CA ALA A 436 -5.76 -40.97 -69.43
C ALA A 436 -6.80 -41.55 -70.42
N GLU A 437 -6.36 -42.08 -71.55
CA GLU A 437 -7.24 -42.62 -72.61
C GLU A 437 -8.00 -43.85 -72.11
N VAL A 438 -7.29 -44.79 -71.48
CA VAL A 438 -7.85 -46.02 -70.90
C VAL A 438 -8.87 -45.70 -69.80
N CYS A 439 -8.57 -44.70 -68.96
CA CYS A 439 -9.48 -44.28 -67.89
C CYS A 439 -10.77 -43.65 -68.46
N LEU A 440 -10.67 -42.82 -69.49
CA LEU A 440 -11.84 -42.19 -70.11
C LEU A 440 -12.74 -43.20 -70.83
N GLN A 441 -12.16 -44.21 -71.48
CA GLN A 441 -12.92 -45.33 -72.06
C GLN A 441 -13.68 -46.13 -70.99
N LYS A 442 -13.01 -46.46 -69.87
CA LYS A 442 -13.65 -47.13 -68.73
C LYS A 442 -14.83 -46.31 -68.17
N ALA A 443 -14.68 -44.98 -68.09
CA ALA A 443 -15.77 -44.09 -67.65
C ALA A 443 -17.00 -44.17 -68.56
N ILE A 444 -16.78 -44.18 -69.88
CA ILE A 444 -17.85 -44.33 -70.88
C ILE A 444 -18.54 -45.69 -70.72
N GLN A 445 -17.77 -46.78 -70.64
CA GLN A 445 -18.29 -48.13 -70.54
C GLN A 445 -19.14 -48.35 -69.27
N LEU A 446 -18.67 -47.86 -68.12
CA LEU A 446 -19.35 -48.02 -66.84
C LEU A 446 -20.60 -47.14 -66.70
N SER A 447 -20.70 -46.04 -67.45
CA SER A 447 -21.86 -45.14 -67.41
C SER A 447 -23.16 -45.81 -67.91
N LYS A 448 -23.06 -46.91 -68.68
CA LYS A 448 -24.15 -47.78 -69.19
C LYS A 448 -25.44 -47.02 -69.56
N LYS A 449 -25.33 -45.85 -70.21
CA LYS A 449 -26.46 -44.97 -70.61
C LYS A 449 -27.33 -44.43 -69.45
N LEU A 450 -27.05 -44.77 -68.20
CA LEU A 450 -27.77 -44.28 -67.01
C LEU A 450 -27.28 -42.90 -66.55
N GLN A 451 -26.03 -42.55 -66.87
CA GLN A 451 -25.40 -41.27 -66.54
C GLN A 451 -24.86 -40.60 -67.82
N PRO A 452 -25.73 -40.06 -68.70
CA PRO A 452 -25.33 -39.53 -69.99
C PRO A 452 -24.40 -38.32 -69.90
N GLU A 453 -24.46 -37.53 -68.82
CA GLU A 453 -23.56 -36.39 -68.59
C GLU A 453 -22.08 -36.80 -68.45
N ILE A 454 -21.81 -37.88 -67.72
CA ILE A 454 -20.44 -38.38 -67.48
C ILE A 454 -19.89 -38.99 -68.77
N ALA A 455 -20.71 -39.75 -69.49
CA ALA A 455 -20.35 -40.35 -70.77
C ALA A 455 -19.99 -39.30 -71.83
N LEU A 456 -20.83 -38.27 -71.99
CA LEU A 456 -20.60 -37.18 -72.95
C LEU A 456 -19.37 -36.34 -72.61
N ARG A 457 -19.08 -36.15 -71.31
CA ARG A 457 -17.89 -35.41 -70.88
C ARG A 457 -16.60 -36.22 -71.08
N ALA A 458 -16.62 -37.51 -70.79
CA ALA A 458 -15.50 -38.42 -71.07
C ALA A 458 -15.22 -38.52 -72.57
N GLU A 459 -16.26 -38.66 -73.39
CA GLU A 459 -16.20 -38.73 -74.85
C GLU A 459 -15.57 -37.48 -75.46
N LYS A 460 -16.02 -36.30 -75.04
CA LYS A 460 -15.45 -35.02 -75.51
C LYS A 460 -13.96 -34.91 -75.22
N ILE A 461 -13.52 -35.42 -74.07
CA ILE A 461 -12.11 -35.38 -73.68
C ILE A 461 -11.31 -36.40 -74.50
N LEU A 462 -11.85 -37.60 -74.71
CA LEU A 462 -11.22 -38.68 -75.47
C LEU A 462 -11.08 -38.33 -76.97
N ARG A 463 -12.13 -37.76 -77.59
CA ARG A 463 -12.12 -37.30 -78.99
C ARG A 463 -11.03 -36.26 -79.28
N ASN A 464 -10.66 -35.46 -78.27
CA ASN A 464 -9.58 -34.48 -78.38
C ASN A 464 -8.17 -35.08 -78.19
N LEU A 465 -8.07 -36.27 -77.59
CA LEU A 465 -6.80 -36.96 -77.36
C LEU A 465 -6.49 -37.94 -78.49
N ASP A 466 -7.44 -38.83 -78.79
CA ASP A 466 -7.39 -39.78 -79.89
C ASP A 466 -8.76 -39.88 -80.57
N PRO A 467 -8.91 -39.33 -81.78
CA PRO A 467 -10.16 -39.42 -82.55
C PRO A 467 -10.57 -40.86 -82.88
N GLY A 468 -9.62 -41.81 -82.94
CA GLY A 468 -9.90 -43.21 -83.30
C GLY A 468 -10.62 -44.01 -82.22
N LEU A 469 -10.58 -43.52 -80.97
CA LEU A 469 -11.20 -44.16 -79.80
C LEU A 469 -12.53 -43.50 -79.40
N ALA A 470 -13.00 -42.52 -80.17
CA ALA A 470 -14.24 -41.79 -79.91
C ALA A 470 -15.50 -42.65 -80.19
N LEU A 471 -16.62 -42.27 -79.59
CA LEU A 471 -17.92 -42.91 -79.82
C LEU A 471 -18.53 -42.48 -81.16
N ASP A 472 -19.29 -43.38 -81.78
CA ASP A 472 -20.09 -43.09 -82.97
C ASP A 472 -21.07 -41.93 -82.73
N GLU A 473 -21.25 -41.10 -83.76
CA GLU A 473 -22.08 -39.89 -83.68
C GLU A 473 -23.54 -40.19 -83.30
N GLN A 474 -24.08 -41.33 -83.77
CA GLN A 474 -25.42 -41.82 -83.39
C GLN A 474 -25.54 -42.15 -81.89
N LEU A 475 -24.50 -42.71 -81.28
CA LEU A 475 -24.49 -43.03 -79.84
C LEU A 475 -24.39 -41.76 -78.99
N VAL A 476 -23.64 -40.75 -79.45
CA VAL A 476 -23.55 -39.44 -78.81
C VAL A 476 -24.91 -38.72 -78.83
N GLU A 477 -25.62 -38.76 -79.96
CA GLU A 477 -26.99 -38.20 -80.11
C GLU A 477 -27.97 -38.85 -79.13
N GLN A 478 -27.93 -40.19 -79.01
CA GLN A 478 -28.75 -40.94 -78.06
C GLN A 478 -28.49 -40.51 -76.61
N LEU A 479 -27.22 -40.33 -76.22
CA LEU A 479 -26.86 -39.89 -74.88
C LEU A 479 -27.33 -38.44 -74.61
N ARG A 480 -27.27 -37.54 -75.60
CA ARG A 480 -27.80 -36.16 -75.49
C ARG A 480 -29.32 -36.15 -75.28
N ASN A 481 -30.05 -36.92 -76.07
CA ASN A 481 -31.52 -37.03 -75.94
C ASN A 481 -31.94 -37.61 -74.58
N GLN A 482 -31.21 -38.61 -74.07
CA GLN A 482 -31.45 -39.16 -72.73
C GLN A 482 -31.16 -38.14 -71.61
N ARG A 483 -30.10 -37.33 -71.75
CA ARG A 483 -29.80 -36.25 -70.80
C ARG A 483 -30.95 -35.25 -70.76
N ASP A 484 -31.44 -34.81 -71.92
CA ASP A 484 -32.48 -33.78 -72.01
C ASP A 484 -33.85 -34.29 -71.47
N LEU A 485 -34.14 -35.59 -71.64
CA LEU A 485 -35.29 -36.27 -71.00
C LEU A 485 -35.14 -36.33 -69.46
N LEU A 486 -33.96 -36.65 -68.94
CA LEU A 486 -33.70 -36.68 -67.50
C LEU A 486 -33.71 -35.27 -66.88
N ASP A 487 -33.26 -34.25 -67.61
CA ASP A 487 -33.28 -32.86 -67.16
C ASP A 487 -34.68 -32.26 -67.14
N SER A 488 -35.52 -32.58 -68.12
CA SER A 488 -36.92 -32.13 -68.14
C SER A 488 -37.75 -32.75 -67.00
N THR A 489 -37.52 -34.03 -66.69
CA THR A 489 -38.17 -34.71 -65.55
C THR A 489 -37.65 -34.22 -64.20
N LYS A 490 -36.34 -33.96 -64.06
CA LYS A 490 -35.75 -33.31 -62.88
C LYS A 490 -36.27 -31.89 -62.68
N LYS A 491 -36.38 -31.06 -63.73
CA LYS A 491 -36.92 -29.69 -63.64
C LYS A 491 -38.39 -29.69 -63.18
N ARG A 492 -39.22 -30.60 -63.69
CA ARG A 492 -40.62 -30.74 -63.26
C ARG A 492 -40.76 -31.22 -61.81
N ARG A 493 -39.99 -32.24 -61.40
CA ARG A 493 -40.00 -32.72 -60.00
C ARG A 493 -39.41 -31.70 -59.03
N LYS A 494 -38.32 -31.03 -59.40
CA LYS A 494 -37.73 -29.95 -58.59
C LYS A 494 -38.67 -28.77 -58.47
N GLY A 495 -39.35 -28.33 -59.53
CA GLY A 495 -40.33 -27.24 -59.45
C GLY A 495 -41.48 -27.55 -58.49
N LEU A 496 -42.02 -28.78 -58.53
CA LEU A 496 -43.17 -29.18 -57.72
C LEU A 496 -42.79 -29.46 -56.26
N VAL A 497 -41.63 -30.09 -56.02
CA VAL A 497 -41.09 -30.33 -54.67
C VAL A 497 -40.56 -29.05 -54.04
N ILE A 498 -39.86 -28.18 -54.77
CA ILE A 498 -39.38 -26.89 -54.24
C ILE A 498 -40.56 -25.98 -53.91
N GLY A 499 -41.65 -26.03 -54.67
CA GLY A 499 -42.87 -25.29 -54.35
C GLY A 499 -43.55 -25.77 -53.06
N SER A 500 -43.77 -27.08 -52.92
CA SER A 500 -44.45 -27.64 -51.74
C SER A 500 -43.56 -27.68 -50.50
N VAL A 501 -42.30 -28.11 -50.65
CA VAL A 501 -41.30 -28.06 -49.58
C VAL A 501 -41.02 -26.61 -49.24
N GLY A 502 -40.96 -25.67 -50.19
CA GLY A 502 -40.78 -24.25 -49.92
C GLY A 502 -41.89 -23.65 -49.07
N LEU A 503 -43.15 -24.00 -49.33
CA LEU A 503 -44.30 -23.51 -48.54
C LEU A 503 -44.35 -24.15 -47.14
N VAL A 504 -44.13 -25.46 -47.05
CA VAL A 504 -44.10 -26.18 -45.76
C VAL A 504 -42.88 -25.77 -44.95
N THR A 505 -41.70 -25.61 -45.57
CA THR A 505 -40.50 -25.10 -44.89
C THR A 505 -40.67 -23.66 -44.50
N LEU A 506 -41.31 -22.79 -45.28
CA LEU A 506 -41.59 -21.42 -44.85
C LEU A 506 -42.49 -21.40 -43.60
N PHE A 507 -43.54 -22.24 -43.56
CA PHE A 507 -44.44 -22.33 -42.41
C PHE A 507 -43.76 -22.96 -41.19
N ILE A 508 -42.95 -24.00 -41.39
CA ILE A 508 -42.11 -24.62 -40.36
C ILE A 508 -41.04 -23.63 -39.87
N ILE A 509 -40.41 -22.86 -40.75
CA ILE A 509 -39.41 -21.83 -40.39
C ILE A 509 -40.09 -20.70 -39.61
N LEU A 510 -41.30 -20.29 -39.97
CA LEU A 510 -42.10 -19.32 -39.21
C LEU A 510 -42.47 -19.85 -37.83
N HIS A 511 -42.93 -21.11 -37.73
CA HIS A 511 -43.23 -21.74 -36.45
C HIS A 511 -41.98 -21.96 -35.60
N ILE A 512 -40.90 -22.50 -36.16
CA ILE A 512 -39.61 -22.67 -35.48
C ILE A 512 -39.07 -21.30 -35.07
N SER A 513 -39.16 -20.26 -35.91
CA SER A 513 -38.71 -18.92 -35.54
C SER A 513 -39.53 -18.32 -34.40
N ALA A 514 -40.86 -18.49 -34.41
CA ALA A 514 -41.73 -18.04 -33.33
C ALA A 514 -41.46 -18.82 -32.03
N GLU A 515 -41.33 -20.15 -32.11
CA GLU A 515 -41.00 -21.01 -30.98
C GLU A 515 -39.61 -20.70 -30.43
N TRP A 516 -38.61 -20.45 -31.29
CA TRP A 516 -37.24 -20.12 -30.87
C TRP A 516 -37.16 -18.76 -30.19
N ARG A 517 -37.92 -17.76 -30.67
CA ARG A 517 -38.09 -16.47 -29.98
C ARG A 517 -38.80 -16.64 -28.64
N ALA A 518 -39.88 -17.42 -28.60
CA ALA A 518 -40.62 -17.69 -27.38
C ALA A 518 -39.78 -18.48 -26.35
N GLN A 519 -38.95 -19.44 -26.80
CA GLN A 519 -37.98 -20.15 -25.95
C GLN A 519 -36.88 -19.22 -25.44
N GLY A 520 -36.42 -18.27 -26.26
CA GLY A 520 -35.47 -17.24 -25.81
C GLY A 520 -36.04 -16.37 -24.69
N LEU A 521 -37.29 -15.91 -24.84
CA LEU A 521 -37.99 -15.15 -23.81
C LEU A 521 -38.30 -16.01 -22.57
N LEU A 522 -38.66 -17.28 -22.75
CA LEU A 522 -38.92 -18.22 -21.65
C LEU A 522 -37.63 -18.58 -20.89
N ALA A 523 -36.49 -18.71 -21.59
CA ALA A 523 -35.19 -18.89 -20.97
C ALA A 523 -34.76 -17.63 -20.19
N ALA A 524 -35.07 -16.44 -20.72
CA ALA A 524 -34.87 -15.19 -19.99
C ALA A 524 -35.75 -15.14 -18.72
N ALA A 525 -37.03 -15.51 -18.82
CA ALA A 525 -37.93 -15.60 -17.66
C ALA A 525 -37.42 -16.60 -16.61
N ARG A 526 -36.96 -17.79 -17.02
CA ARG A 526 -36.31 -18.78 -16.13
C ARG A 526 -35.03 -18.27 -15.49
N LYS A 527 -34.24 -17.48 -16.23
CA LYS A 527 -33.01 -16.88 -15.69
C LYS A 527 -33.34 -15.80 -14.64
N ILE A 528 -34.41 -15.03 -14.86
CA ILE A 528 -34.92 -14.06 -13.89
C ILE A 528 -35.43 -14.80 -12.65
N GLU A 529 -36.15 -15.92 -12.81
CA GLU A 529 -36.59 -16.78 -11.72
C GLU A 529 -35.41 -17.39 -10.93
N ALA A 530 -34.43 -17.96 -11.61
CA ALA A 530 -33.25 -18.58 -10.99
C ALA A 530 -32.37 -17.57 -10.23
N ASN A 531 -32.34 -16.32 -10.70
CA ASN A 531 -31.63 -15.23 -10.03
C ASN A 531 -32.48 -14.53 -8.96
N GLY A 532 -33.81 -14.74 -8.97
CA GLY A 532 -34.77 -14.07 -8.11
C GLY A 532 -34.98 -14.81 -6.78
N ALA A 533 -34.03 -14.70 -5.85
CA ALA A 533 -34.22 -15.24 -4.50
C ALA A 533 -35.19 -14.40 -3.64
N GLU A 534 -35.32 -13.11 -3.98
CA GLU A 534 -36.19 -12.14 -3.32
C GLU A 534 -37.57 -12.04 -3.97
N LEU A 535 -38.57 -11.61 -3.20
CA LEU A 535 -39.97 -11.51 -3.63
C LEU A 535 -40.18 -10.57 -4.84
N SER A 536 -39.33 -9.54 -4.96
CA SER A 536 -39.27 -8.62 -6.11
C SER A 536 -38.80 -9.32 -7.39
N GLY A 537 -37.78 -10.17 -7.29
CA GLY A 537 -37.27 -10.98 -8.39
C GLY A 537 -38.30 -11.99 -8.88
N LEU A 538 -39.00 -12.67 -7.96
CA LEU A 538 -40.08 -13.59 -8.29
C LEU A 538 -41.26 -12.90 -9.00
N LEU A 539 -41.63 -11.68 -8.60
CA LEU A 539 -42.65 -10.88 -9.29
C LEU A 539 -42.24 -10.53 -10.72
N SER A 540 -40.98 -10.11 -10.91
CA SER A 540 -40.46 -9.83 -12.25
C SER A 540 -40.37 -11.08 -13.14
N ALA A 541 -40.15 -12.26 -12.53
CA ALA A 541 -40.22 -13.54 -13.23
C ALA A 541 -41.66 -13.87 -13.66
N VAL A 542 -42.67 -13.64 -12.80
CA VAL A 542 -44.09 -13.79 -13.17
C VAL A 542 -44.46 -12.89 -14.34
N GLU A 543 -44.08 -11.61 -14.29
CA GLU A 543 -44.33 -10.65 -15.39
C GLU A 543 -43.65 -11.11 -16.69
N ALA A 544 -42.42 -11.62 -16.60
CA ALA A 544 -41.71 -12.16 -17.76
C ALA A 544 -42.40 -13.41 -18.34
N TYR A 545 -42.90 -14.31 -17.49
CA TYR A 545 -43.67 -15.48 -17.94
C TYR A 545 -45.03 -15.12 -18.57
N GLU A 546 -45.76 -14.15 -17.99
CA GLU A 546 -47.01 -13.64 -18.57
C GLU A 546 -46.76 -12.95 -19.92
N ARG A 547 -45.62 -12.26 -20.06
CA ARG A 547 -45.21 -11.64 -21.32
C ARG A 547 -44.95 -12.67 -22.42
N VAL A 548 -44.30 -13.79 -22.10
CA VAL A 548 -44.11 -14.91 -23.05
C VAL A 548 -45.46 -15.46 -23.52
N ALA A 549 -46.40 -15.65 -22.59
CA ALA A 549 -47.73 -16.19 -22.89
C ALA A 549 -48.58 -15.24 -23.76
N THR A 550 -48.46 -13.93 -23.56
CA THR A 550 -49.23 -12.92 -24.28
C THR A 550 -48.65 -12.57 -25.65
N GLU A 551 -47.32 -12.48 -25.78
CA GLU A 551 -46.66 -12.19 -27.06
C GLU A 551 -46.66 -13.41 -28.01
N HIS A 552 -46.68 -14.65 -27.48
CA HIS A 552 -46.63 -15.89 -28.26
C HIS A 552 -47.67 -16.95 -27.85
N PRO A 553 -48.99 -16.67 -27.97
CA PRO A 553 -50.06 -17.51 -27.43
C PRO A 553 -50.22 -18.88 -28.11
N TRP A 554 -49.71 -19.05 -29.34
CA TRP A 554 -49.84 -20.30 -30.12
C TRP A 554 -48.57 -21.18 -30.11
N THR A 555 -47.61 -20.86 -29.24
CA THR A 555 -46.34 -21.61 -29.07
C THR A 555 -46.39 -22.53 -27.86
N PHE A 556 -45.56 -23.59 -27.84
CA PHE A 556 -45.45 -24.46 -26.65
C PHE A 556 -44.78 -23.72 -25.49
N ALA A 557 -43.80 -22.88 -25.78
CA ALA A 557 -43.21 -21.99 -24.78
C ALA A 557 -44.24 -21.02 -24.16
N GLY A 558 -45.18 -20.48 -24.95
CA GLY A 558 -46.26 -19.62 -24.46
C GLY A 558 -47.19 -20.29 -23.44
N SER A 559 -47.64 -21.52 -23.74
CA SER A 559 -48.48 -22.28 -22.80
C SER A 559 -47.73 -22.70 -21.54
N THR A 560 -46.45 -23.04 -21.68
CA THR A 560 -45.57 -23.37 -20.54
C THR A 560 -45.35 -22.14 -19.66
N GLY A 561 -45.12 -20.97 -20.26
CA GLY A 561 -44.99 -19.69 -19.55
C GLY A 561 -46.24 -19.35 -18.75
N ALA A 562 -47.44 -19.54 -19.31
CA ALA A 562 -48.69 -19.32 -18.59
C ALA A 562 -48.86 -20.26 -17.38
N SER A 563 -48.47 -21.53 -17.51
CA SER A 563 -48.56 -22.50 -16.42
C SER A 563 -47.59 -22.18 -15.27
N GLU A 564 -46.33 -21.90 -15.60
CA GLU A 564 -45.29 -21.59 -14.60
C GLU A 564 -45.54 -20.23 -13.93
N GLY A 565 -45.97 -19.21 -14.68
CA GLY A 565 -46.37 -17.93 -14.10
C GLY A 565 -47.48 -18.05 -13.05
N ASN A 566 -48.50 -18.88 -13.32
CA ASN A 566 -49.59 -19.13 -12.37
C ASN A 566 -49.14 -19.90 -11.12
N LYS A 567 -48.24 -20.89 -11.26
CA LYS A 567 -47.66 -21.62 -10.12
C LYS A 567 -46.84 -20.70 -9.23
N LEU A 568 -45.99 -19.87 -9.84
CA LEU A 568 -45.10 -18.97 -9.13
C LEU A 568 -45.89 -17.89 -8.38
N ARG A 569 -46.98 -17.39 -8.97
CA ARG A 569 -47.91 -16.45 -8.33
C ARG A 569 -48.52 -17.03 -7.05
N LYS A 570 -49.00 -18.27 -7.10
CA LYS A 570 -49.52 -18.97 -5.91
C LYS A 570 -48.46 -19.10 -4.81
N HIS A 571 -47.22 -19.43 -5.19
CA HIS A 571 -46.11 -19.54 -4.23
C HIS A 571 -45.74 -18.20 -3.58
N ILE A 572 -45.81 -17.08 -4.33
CA ILE A 572 -45.57 -15.74 -3.79
C ILE A 572 -46.65 -15.36 -2.77
N ASP A 573 -47.91 -15.67 -3.03
CA ASP A 573 -49.02 -15.38 -2.13
C ASP A 573 -48.89 -16.17 -0.81
N ASP A 574 -48.59 -17.47 -0.86
CA ASP A 574 -48.34 -18.31 0.33
C ASP A 574 -47.14 -17.77 1.17
N ARG A 575 -46.09 -17.30 0.49
CA ARG A 575 -44.91 -16.72 1.16
C ARG A 575 -45.22 -15.37 1.81
N ARG A 576 -46.05 -14.53 1.21
CA ARG A 576 -46.49 -13.25 1.80
C ARG A 576 -47.28 -13.46 3.07
N GLU A 577 -48.19 -14.44 3.10
CA GLU A 577 -48.97 -14.76 4.29
C GLU A 577 -48.08 -15.28 5.44
N SER A 578 -47.13 -16.18 5.14
CA SER A 578 -46.19 -16.69 6.15
C SER A 578 -45.22 -15.62 6.67
N GLU A 579 -44.70 -14.74 5.81
CA GLU A 579 -43.86 -13.60 6.22
C GLU A 579 -44.65 -12.59 7.07
N HIS A 580 -45.92 -12.36 6.75
CA HIS A 580 -46.79 -11.49 7.54
C HIS A 580 -47.01 -12.05 8.95
N HIS A 581 -47.36 -13.33 9.07
CA HIS A 581 -47.53 -13.99 10.36
C HIS A 581 -46.22 -14.07 11.16
N ALA A 582 -45.08 -14.32 10.52
CA ALA A 582 -43.78 -14.32 11.17
C ALA A 582 -43.39 -12.91 11.66
N ARG A 583 -43.65 -11.86 10.87
CA ARG A 583 -43.40 -10.47 11.28
C ARG A 583 -44.28 -10.04 12.44
N GLU A 584 -45.57 -10.41 12.45
CA GLU A 584 -46.46 -10.11 13.58
C GLU A 584 -46.02 -10.82 14.87
N ALA A 585 -45.60 -12.09 14.77
CA ALA A 585 -45.07 -12.84 15.90
C ALA A 585 -43.75 -12.24 16.43
N ASP A 586 -42.81 -11.88 15.53
CA ASP A 586 -41.55 -11.25 15.90
C ASP A 586 -41.76 -9.85 16.50
N LEU A 587 -42.64 -9.03 15.92
CA LEU A 587 -43.02 -7.73 16.47
C LEU A 587 -43.62 -7.85 17.89
N ASN A 588 -44.45 -8.86 18.14
CA ASN A 588 -45.02 -9.11 19.47
C ASN A 588 -43.97 -9.61 20.47
N ASN A 589 -43.05 -10.48 20.05
CA ASN A 589 -41.93 -10.91 20.89
C ASN A 589 -40.96 -9.77 21.21
N GLN A 590 -40.63 -8.94 20.22
CA GLN A 590 -39.80 -7.75 20.42
C GLN A 590 -40.46 -6.74 21.35
N ARG A 591 -41.78 -6.53 21.25
CA ARG A 591 -42.55 -5.69 22.18
C ARG A 591 -42.49 -6.22 23.60
N SER A 592 -42.72 -7.52 23.81
CA SER A 592 -42.67 -8.16 25.13
C SER A 592 -41.27 -8.08 25.76
N ASN A 593 -40.22 -8.41 25.00
CA ASN A 593 -38.83 -8.31 25.44
C ASN A 593 -38.43 -6.86 25.77
N ARG A 594 -38.91 -5.89 24.98
CA ARG A 594 -38.67 -4.47 25.25
C ARG A 594 -39.31 -4.02 26.55
N ILE A 595 -40.54 -4.43 26.83
CA ILE A 595 -41.25 -4.10 28.08
C ILE A 595 -40.53 -4.72 29.29
N GLN A 596 -40.11 -5.98 29.19
CA GLN A 596 -39.37 -6.66 30.25
C GLN A 596 -38.03 -5.97 30.56
N LYS A 597 -37.23 -5.65 29.53
CA LYS A 597 -35.98 -4.89 29.69
C LYS A 597 -36.22 -3.50 30.28
N LEU A 598 -37.28 -2.79 29.86
CA LEU A 598 -37.65 -1.50 30.44
C LEU A 598 -37.92 -1.59 31.95
N THR A 599 -38.57 -2.66 32.42
CA THR A 599 -38.82 -2.85 33.85
C THR A 599 -37.54 -3.12 34.64
N GLU A 600 -36.62 -3.89 34.08
CA GLU A 600 -35.31 -4.16 34.67
C GLU A 600 -34.47 -2.89 34.79
N ILE A 601 -34.36 -2.11 33.70
CA ILE A 601 -33.60 -0.84 33.68
C ILE A 601 -34.17 0.15 34.70
N ARG A 602 -35.50 0.27 34.80
CA ARG A 602 -36.14 1.15 35.80
C ARG A 602 -35.83 0.73 37.23
N SER A 603 -35.69 -0.58 37.50
CA SER A 603 -35.31 -1.07 38.83
C SER A 603 -33.88 -0.64 39.20
N VAL A 604 -32.95 -0.70 38.24
CA VAL A 604 -31.55 -0.27 38.43
C VAL A 604 -31.47 1.23 38.68
N ILE A 605 -32.20 2.03 37.90
CA ILE A 605 -32.27 3.48 38.09
C ILE A 605 -32.85 3.84 39.47
N SER A 606 -33.88 3.11 39.92
CA SER A 606 -34.46 3.29 41.25
C SER A 606 -33.45 2.98 42.36
N ASN A 607 -32.69 1.89 42.22
CA ASN A 607 -31.63 1.52 43.16
C ASN A 607 -30.48 2.55 43.20
N ALA A 608 -30.03 3.04 42.04
CA ALA A 608 -29.03 4.10 41.98
C ALA A 608 -29.51 5.38 42.67
N ARG A 609 -30.79 5.74 42.52
CA ARG A 609 -31.39 6.91 43.19
C ARG A 609 -31.47 6.73 44.71
N SER A 610 -31.76 5.53 45.22
CA SER A 610 -31.72 5.27 46.68
C SER A 610 -30.30 5.37 47.22
N LEU A 611 -29.33 4.72 46.58
CA LEU A 611 -27.92 4.78 46.99
C LEU A 611 -27.37 6.22 47.02
N ARG A 612 -27.80 7.05 46.06
CA ARG A 612 -27.43 8.49 46.03
C ARG A 612 -28.03 9.27 47.19
N LYS A 613 -29.27 8.96 47.60
CA LYS A 613 -29.94 9.56 48.77
C LYS A 613 -29.27 9.15 50.08
N ASP A 614 -28.76 7.93 50.15
CA ASP A 614 -28.03 7.40 51.32
C ASP A 614 -26.60 7.96 51.44
N GLY A 615 -26.15 8.78 50.47
CA GLY A 615 -24.86 9.45 50.47
C GLY A 615 -23.73 8.67 49.77
N ASP A 616 -23.98 7.45 49.31
CA ASP A 616 -22.98 6.64 48.60
C ASP A 616 -23.00 6.91 47.09
N ALA A 617 -22.39 8.03 46.71
CA ALA A 617 -22.27 8.44 45.32
C ALA A 617 -21.48 7.44 44.44
N LYS A 618 -20.54 6.68 45.02
CA LYS A 618 -19.72 5.72 44.28
C LYS A 618 -20.54 4.46 43.96
N ALA A 619 -21.27 3.93 44.93
CA ALA A 619 -22.18 2.80 44.71
C ALA A 619 -23.30 3.17 43.73
N ALA A 620 -23.90 4.36 43.89
CA ALA A 620 -24.90 4.88 42.95
C ALA A 620 -24.36 4.97 41.51
N ARG A 621 -23.12 5.44 41.33
CA ARG A 621 -22.47 5.49 40.02
C ARG A 621 -22.23 4.09 39.45
N SER A 622 -21.73 3.15 40.24
CA SER A 622 -21.51 1.78 39.78
C SER A 622 -22.80 1.07 39.35
N ALA A 623 -23.93 1.37 40.00
CA ALA A 623 -25.24 0.85 39.61
C ALA A 623 -25.74 1.46 38.29
N LEU A 624 -25.35 2.70 37.95
CA LEU A 624 -25.67 3.29 36.64
C LEU A 624 -24.72 2.82 35.55
N ASP A 625 -23.44 2.59 35.87
CA ASP A 625 -22.43 2.09 34.93
C ASP A 625 -22.65 0.63 34.53
N SER A 626 -23.46 -0.14 35.27
CA SER A 626 -23.86 -1.49 34.88
C SER A 626 -24.86 -1.51 33.71
N LEU A 627 -25.50 -0.37 33.39
CA LEU A 627 -26.37 -0.23 32.24
C LEU A 627 -25.54 -0.04 30.97
N SER A 628 -25.76 -0.88 29.96
CA SER A 628 -25.05 -0.75 28.69
C SER A 628 -25.58 0.43 27.86
N SER A 629 -24.78 0.86 26.88
CA SER A 629 -25.21 1.87 25.91
C SER A 629 -26.43 1.44 25.08
N ALA A 630 -26.67 0.13 24.95
CA ALA A 630 -27.85 -0.43 24.31
C ALA A 630 -29.09 -0.31 25.21
N ASP A 631 -28.94 -0.52 26.52
CA ASP A 631 -30.03 -0.42 27.50
C ASP A 631 -30.54 1.02 27.62
N LEU A 632 -29.63 2.00 27.61
CA LEU A 632 -29.98 3.43 27.66
C LEU A 632 -30.80 3.89 26.43
N LYS A 633 -30.66 3.24 25.27
CA LYS A 633 -31.47 3.54 24.07
C LYS A 633 -32.90 3.02 24.14
N ILE A 634 -33.18 2.09 25.05
CA ILE A 634 -34.53 1.52 25.21
C ILE A 634 -35.44 2.53 25.94
N LEU A 635 -34.87 3.34 26.83
CA LEU A 635 -35.56 4.35 27.63
C LEU A 635 -36.20 5.46 26.76
N PRO A 636 -37.36 6.00 27.18
CA PRO A 636 -37.91 7.23 26.61
C PRO A 636 -36.94 8.40 26.76
N GLU A 637 -36.87 9.30 25.77
CA GLU A 637 -35.95 10.45 25.78
C GLU A 637 -36.11 11.34 27.03
N ILE A 638 -37.33 11.45 27.54
CA ILE A 638 -37.63 12.22 28.77
C ILE A 638 -36.92 11.60 29.98
N GLU A 639 -36.97 10.28 30.14
CA GLU A 639 -36.30 9.57 31.23
C GLU A 639 -34.78 9.61 31.07
N LEU A 640 -34.29 9.46 29.84
CA LEU A 640 -32.87 9.55 29.51
C LEU A 640 -32.28 10.92 29.85
N ASN A 641 -33.00 12.00 29.51
CA ASN A 641 -32.57 13.36 29.80
C ASN A 641 -32.70 13.71 31.30
N SER A 642 -33.53 12.99 32.05
CA SER A 642 -33.67 13.16 33.50
C SER A 642 -32.60 12.43 34.33
N LEU A 643 -31.85 11.51 33.73
CA LEU A 643 -30.83 10.71 34.41
C LEU A 643 -29.64 11.57 34.82
N GLN A 644 -29.28 11.48 36.10
CA GLN A 644 -28.17 12.18 36.70
C GLN A 644 -27.11 11.18 37.15
N PHE A 645 -25.89 11.43 36.72
CA PHE A 645 -24.72 10.62 36.99
C PHE A 645 -23.82 11.34 38.02
N PRO A 646 -23.66 10.79 39.24
CA PRO A 646 -22.80 11.39 40.23
C PRO A 646 -21.33 11.20 39.86
N VAL A 647 -20.55 12.27 39.91
CA VAL A 647 -19.09 12.28 39.69
C VAL A 647 -18.40 12.90 40.91
N LEU A 648 -17.47 12.16 41.51
CA LEU A 648 -16.68 12.61 42.65
C LEU A 648 -15.40 13.30 42.16
N ILE A 649 -15.28 14.60 42.44
CA ILE A 649 -14.09 15.39 42.15
C ILE A 649 -13.15 15.34 43.35
N ARG A 650 -11.92 14.85 43.14
CA ARG A 650 -10.81 14.86 44.10
C ARG A 650 -9.67 15.71 43.56
N THR A 651 -8.90 16.34 44.44
CA THR A 651 -7.73 17.15 44.03
C THR A 651 -6.45 16.70 44.68
N LYS A 652 -5.34 16.85 43.95
CA LYS A 652 -3.98 16.67 44.47
C LYS A 652 -3.19 17.96 44.22
N PRO A 653 -2.81 18.72 45.26
CA PRO A 653 -3.00 18.43 46.69
C PRO A 653 -4.47 18.68 47.16
N SER A 654 -4.88 18.10 48.30
CA SER A 654 -6.27 18.04 48.81
C SER A 654 -6.87 19.41 49.16
N GLU A 655 -8.18 19.52 49.44
CA GLU A 655 -8.82 20.79 49.89
C GLU A 655 -8.81 21.96 48.88
N ALA A 656 -8.76 21.70 47.57
CA ALA A 656 -9.01 22.76 46.60
C ALA A 656 -10.49 23.18 46.61
N ARG A 657 -10.75 24.46 46.39
CA ARG A 657 -12.10 25.01 46.23
C ARG A 657 -12.58 24.74 44.82
N ILE A 658 -13.77 24.20 44.69
CA ILE A 658 -14.39 23.86 43.41
C ILE A 658 -15.54 24.84 43.18
N TYR A 659 -15.51 25.47 42.02
CA TYR A 659 -16.52 26.41 41.55
C TYR A 659 -17.17 25.91 40.26
N SER A 660 -18.40 26.34 40.01
CA SER A 660 -19.04 26.20 38.70
C SER A 660 -18.43 27.17 37.68
N ARG A 661 -18.85 27.05 36.40
CA ARG A 661 -18.50 27.98 35.33
C ARG A 661 -18.79 29.45 35.70
N ASP A 662 -19.87 29.70 36.44
CA ASP A 662 -20.32 31.03 36.86
C ASP A 662 -19.66 31.49 38.16
N ARG A 663 -18.62 30.78 38.62
CA ARG A 663 -17.92 31.00 39.90
C ARG A 663 -18.79 30.83 41.15
N SER A 664 -19.90 30.11 41.06
CA SER A 664 -20.64 29.71 42.26
C SER A 664 -19.86 28.64 43.02
N PHE A 665 -19.71 28.81 44.33
CA PHE A 665 -18.95 27.89 45.17
C PHE A 665 -19.74 26.58 45.40
N LEU A 666 -19.15 25.45 45.01
CA LEU A 666 -19.77 24.13 45.12
C LEU A 666 -19.29 23.35 46.35
N GLY A 667 -18.06 23.63 46.82
CA GLY A 667 -17.47 23.00 48.00
C GLY A 667 -15.95 22.88 47.92
N THR A 668 -15.36 22.30 48.96
CA THR A 668 -13.93 21.91 49.00
C THR A 668 -13.77 20.43 48.70
N SER A 669 -12.85 20.09 47.79
CA SER A 669 -12.58 18.70 47.41
C SER A 669 -12.33 17.82 48.65
N PRO A 670 -13.00 16.65 48.77
CA PRO A 670 -13.81 15.98 47.74
C PRO A 670 -15.26 16.50 47.63
N VAL A 671 -15.74 16.72 46.40
CA VAL A 671 -17.13 17.17 46.11
C VAL A 671 -17.77 16.25 45.09
N VAL A 672 -19.04 15.90 45.29
CA VAL A 672 -19.86 15.15 44.33
C VAL A 672 -20.68 16.13 43.51
N VAL A 673 -20.70 15.97 42.19
CA VAL A 673 -21.59 16.72 41.30
C VAL A 673 -22.39 15.78 40.42
N ASP A 674 -23.68 16.07 40.28
CA ASP A 674 -24.62 15.28 39.48
C ASP A 674 -24.71 15.87 38.06
N LEU A 675 -24.40 15.05 37.05
CA LEU A 675 -24.25 15.46 35.66
C LEU A 675 -25.14 14.65 34.71
N HIS A 676 -25.65 15.27 33.64
CA HIS A 676 -26.33 14.52 32.58
C HIS A 676 -25.34 13.88 31.60
N LEU A 677 -25.75 12.79 30.92
CA LEU A 677 -24.87 12.01 30.04
C LEU A 677 -24.27 12.84 28.89
N LYS A 678 -25.08 13.71 28.28
CA LYS A 678 -24.69 14.58 27.14
C LYS A 678 -24.23 15.96 27.57
N GLU A 679 -24.33 16.28 28.86
CA GLU A 679 -24.00 17.60 29.35
C GLU A 679 -22.51 17.67 29.67
N ASN A 680 -21.84 18.69 29.13
CA ASN A 680 -20.44 18.96 29.44
C ASN A 680 -20.35 20.24 30.27
N ARG A 681 -20.14 20.10 31.58
CA ARG A 681 -20.00 21.22 32.50
C ARG A 681 -18.54 21.47 32.82
N GLN A 682 -18.15 22.74 32.77
CA GLN A 682 -16.83 23.17 33.19
C GLN A 682 -16.84 23.52 34.68
N TYR A 683 -15.88 22.97 35.42
CA TYR A 683 -15.60 23.26 36.82
C TYR A 683 -14.27 23.98 36.93
N ILE A 684 -14.22 24.97 37.82
CA ILE A 684 -13.01 25.74 38.10
C ILE A 684 -12.49 25.26 39.45
N VAL A 685 -11.26 24.75 39.47
CA VAL A 685 -10.61 24.24 40.66
C VAL A 685 -9.51 25.22 41.06
N GLU A 686 -9.63 25.81 42.24
CA GLU A 686 -8.70 26.80 42.74
C GLU A 686 -8.14 26.38 44.09
N ARG A 687 -6.83 26.56 44.24
CA ARG A 687 -6.15 26.48 45.53
C ARG A 687 -5.11 27.58 45.58
N SER A 688 -4.95 28.21 46.74
CA SER A 688 -3.89 29.20 46.97
C SER A 688 -2.52 28.61 46.61
N GLY A 689 -1.74 29.34 45.81
CA GLY A 689 -0.41 28.91 45.35
C GLY A 689 -0.39 27.93 44.17
N CYS A 690 -1.55 27.52 43.65
CA CYS A 690 -1.65 26.70 42.45
C CYS A 690 -2.34 27.48 41.32
N ARG A 691 -2.03 27.12 40.06
CA ARG A 691 -2.76 27.68 38.92
C ARG A 691 -4.21 27.18 38.95
N THR A 692 -5.16 28.08 38.70
CA THR A 692 -6.55 27.71 38.49
C THR A 692 -6.66 26.71 37.34
N THR A 693 -7.11 25.49 37.60
CA THR A 693 -7.37 24.50 36.56
C THR A 693 -8.85 24.45 36.24
N ARG A 694 -9.16 24.29 34.95
CA ARG A 694 -10.54 24.11 34.47
C ARG A 694 -10.70 22.68 34.02
N VAL A 695 -11.72 22.01 34.54
CA VAL A 695 -11.98 20.60 34.24
C VAL A 695 -13.38 20.49 33.66
N ASN A 696 -13.47 19.94 32.46
CA ASN A 696 -14.72 19.67 31.79
C ASN A 696 -15.16 18.25 32.15
N LEU A 697 -16.32 18.14 32.81
CA LEU A 697 -16.89 16.88 33.24
C LEU A 697 -18.26 16.67 32.62
N SER A 698 -18.57 15.42 32.33
CA SER A 698 -19.86 14.99 31.83
C SER A 698 -20.33 13.74 32.56
N GLY A 699 -21.57 13.31 32.34
CA GLY A 699 -22.03 12.01 32.83
C GLY A 699 -21.24 10.81 32.26
N ALA A 700 -20.44 11.01 31.21
CA ALA A 700 -19.52 9.99 30.68
C ALA A 700 -18.14 9.97 31.38
N SER A 701 -17.83 10.96 32.22
CA SER A 701 -16.57 11.01 32.97
C SER A 701 -16.49 9.89 34.02
N SER A 702 -15.27 9.52 34.42
CA SER A 702 -15.06 8.48 35.43
C SER A 702 -15.74 8.82 36.76
N ALA A 703 -16.21 7.79 37.48
CA ALA A 703 -16.88 7.93 38.77
C ALA A 703 -16.09 8.78 39.79
N VAL A 704 -14.76 8.71 39.71
CA VAL A 704 -13.84 9.55 40.47
C VAL A 704 -12.89 10.23 39.49
N VAL A 705 -12.81 11.55 39.55
CA VAL A 705 -11.86 12.36 38.77
C VAL A 705 -10.88 13.00 39.72
N THR A 706 -9.58 12.74 39.54
CA THR A 706 -8.52 13.40 40.32
C THR A 706 -7.88 14.50 39.51
N VAL A 707 -7.96 15.73 40.02
CA VAL A 707 -7.42 16.94 39.41
C VAL A 707 -6.10 17.28 40.10
N SER A 708 -4.99 17.16 39.38
CA SER A 708 -3.68 17.59 39.84
C SER A 708 -3.52 19.09 39.60
N LEU A 709 -3.18 19.83 40.65
CA LEU A 709 -2.91 21.27 40.58
C LEU A 709 -1.40 21.50 40.58
N VAL A 710 -0.91 22.11 39.51
CA VAL A 710 0.52 22.45 39.37
C VAL A 710 0.78 23.81 40.02
N ARG A 711 1.89 23.90 40.76
CA ARG A 711 2.32 25.15 41.42
C ARG A 711 2.99 26.07 40.39
N GLY A 712 2.84 27.38 40.55
CA GLY A 712 3.65 28.37 39.84
C GLY A 712 4.87 28.80 40.66
N PRO A 713 5.85 29.48 40.04
CA PRO A 713 6.96 30.11 40.78
C PRO A 713 6.44 31.22 41.69
N LEU A 714 7.10 31.44 42.82
CA LEU A 714 6.72 32.49 43.77
C LEU A 714 6.90 33.89 43.18
N ARG A 715 8.03 34.08 42.48
CA ARG A 715 8.41 35.33 41.83
C ARG A 715 9.06 35.00 40.49
N THR A 716 8.78 35.84 39.49
CA THR A 716 9.39 35.76 38.17
C THR A 716 9.91 37.14 37.79
N TYR A 717 11.11 37.21 37.23
CA TYR A 717 11.70 38.43 36.68
C TYR A 717 12.26 38.13 35.29
N SER A 718 11.96 38.97 34.29
CA SER A 718 12.46 38.78 32.93
C SER A 718 13.73 39.60 32.70
N LEU A 719 14.85 38.94 32.37
CA LEU A 719 16.04 39.64 31.91
C LEU A 719 15.87 40.13 30.45
N PRO A 720 16.64 41.14 30.01
CA PRO A 720 16.53 41.70 28.66
C PRO A 720 16.92 40.74 27.53
N SER A 721 17.75 39.73 27.83
CA SER A 721 18.22 38.76 26.85
C SER A 721 18.26 37.34 27.42
N PRO A 722 18.26 36.30 26.56
CA PRO A 722 18.37 34.90 26.97
C PRO A 722 19.67 34.62 27.74
N VAL A 723 19.57 33.74 28.74
CA VAL A 723 20.70 33.29 29.56
C VAL A 723 21.20 31.94 29.03
N SER A 724 22.51 31.77 28.89
CA SER A 724 23.14 30.51 28.49
C SER A 724 23.89 29.83 29.62
N ARG A 725 24.51 30.60 30.52
CA ARG A 725 25.18 30.07 31.72
C ARG A 725 24.85 30.93 32.93
N SER A 726 24.86 30.32 34.11
CA SER A 726 24.66 31.04 35.37
C SER A 726 25.45 30.41 36.51
N ALA A 727 25.96 31.25 37.41
CA ALA A 727 26.73 30.85 38.58
C ALA A 727 26.32 31.68 39.80
N LEU A 728 26.21 31.05 40.96
CA LEU A 728 25.87 31.72 42.22
C LEU A 728 27.13 31.99 43.05
N SER A 729 27.29 33.22 43.49
CA SER A 729 28.31 33.62 44.47
C SER A 729 27.64 34.36 45.65
N GLY A 730 27.51 33.68 46.78
CA GLY A 730 26.82 34.23 47.95
C GLY A 730 25.36 34.55 47.64
N ASN A 731 25.01 35.84 47.64
CA ASN A 731 23.67 36.33 47.27
C ASN A 731 23.62 36.94 45.86
N LEU A 732 24.68 36.81 45.07
CA LEU A 732 24.76 37.36 43.72
C LEU A 732 24.70 36.22 42.71
N LEU A 733 23.73 36.28 41.81
CA LEU A 733 23.60 35.39 40.67
C LEU A 733 24.24 36.07 39.46
N VAL A 734 25.33 35.50 38.96
CA VAL A 734 26.01 35.95 37.74
C VAL A 734 25.44 35.18 36.57
N THR A 735 24.92 35.87 35.55
CA THR A 735 24.37 35.26 34.33
C THR A 735 25.09 35.78 33.09
N THR A 736 25.28 34.90 32.10
CA THR A 736 25.90 35.24 30.82
C THR A 736 25.07 34.66 29.66
N GLY A 737 25.04 35.40 28.55
CA GLY A 737 24.34 35.02 27.33
C GLY A 737 25.23 35.16 26.10
N ARG A 738 24.66 34.86 24.93
CA ARG A 738 25.30 35.07 23.62
C ARG A 738 25.33 36.54 23.18
N ASP A 739 24.72 37.43 23.96
CA ASP A 739 24.81 38.88 23.80
C ASP A 739 26.15 39.46 24.30
N GLY A 740 27.05 38.61 24.82
CA GLY A 740 28.37 39.02 25.30
C GLY A 740 28.34 39.77 26.65
N LYS A 741 27.15 39.97 27.23
CA LYS A 741 26.99 40.69 28.49
C LYS A 741 26.97 39.74 29.69
N VAL A 742 27.53 40.23 30.79
CA VAL A 742 27.54 39.58 32.10
C VAL A 742 26.65 40.40 33.01
N ARG A 743 25.64 39.76 33.61
CA ARG A 743 24.69 40.42 34.50
C ARG A 743 24.85 39.89 35.91
N ILE A 744 24.92 40.79 36.87
CA ILE A 744 24.96 40.47 38.29
C ILE A 744 23.56 40.76 38.84
N VAL A 745 22.90 39.75 39.39
CA VAL A 745 21.52 39.82 39.88
C VAL A 745 21.51 39.53 41.37
N ASP A 746 20.77 40.32 42.15
CA ASP A 746 20.55 40.01 43.57
C ASP A 746 19.60 38.82 43.67
N ALA A 747 20.10 37.69 44.15
CA ALA A 747 19.36 36.45 44.32
C ALA A 747 18.15 36.59 45.26
N LYS A 748 18.15 37.56 46.18
CA LYS A 748 17.02 37.81 47.10
C LYS A 748 15.88 38.56 46.44
N GLN A 749 16.20 39.51 45.56
CA GLN A 749 15.21 40.38 44.92
C GLN A 749 14.87 39.94 43.48
N LEU A 750 15.69 39.08 42.87
CA LEU A 750 15.67 38.73 41.44
C LEU A 750 15.85 39.92 40.50
N HIS A 751 16.37 41.05 40.99
CA HIS A 751 16.58 42.26 40.19
C HIS A 751 18.07 42.42 39.84
N PRO A 752 18.40 42.88 38.62
CA PRO A 752 19.77 43.12 38.21
C PRO A 752 20.40 44.26 39.02
N VAL A 753 21.59 44.00 39.57
CA VAL A 753 22.43 44.96 40.30
C VAL A 753 23.31 45.73 39.34
N SER A 754 23.95 45.02 38.39
CA SER A 754 24.80 45.62 37.38
C SER A 754 24.92 44.75 36.12
N GLU A 755 25.35 45.37 35.03
CA GLU A 755 25.59 44.72 33.73
C GLU A 755 26.93 45.20 33.15
N HIS A 756 27.73 44.27 32.63
CA HIS A 756 29.06 44.53 32.10
C HIS A 756 29.24 43.82 30.75
N SER A 757 29.81 44.52 29.76
CA SER A 757 30.15 43.92 28.46
C SER A 757 31.54 43.29 28.55
N VAL A 758 31.62 41.97 28.56
CA VAL A 758 32.88 41.21 28.72
C VAL A 758 33.18 40.34 27.52
N GLY A 759 32.14 39.75 26.90
CA GLY A 759 32.24 38.98 25.67
C GLY A 759 31.84 39.78 24.44
N ILE A 760 31.76 39.07 23.31
CA ILE A 760 31.37 39.61 22.01
C ILE A 760 29.98 39.06 21.67
N GLU A 761 29.08 39.93 21.24
CA GLU A 761 27.74 39.53 20.79
C GLU A 761 27.83 38.55 19.60
N GLY A 762 27.04 37.48 19.65
CA GLY A 762 27.02 36.40 18.65
C GLY A 762 28.02 35.26 18.89
N HIS A 763 29.01 35.45 19.75
CA HIS A 763 29.98 34.42 20.13
C HIS A 763 29.47 33.52 21.29
N PRO A 764 30.15 32.39 21.58
CA PRO A 764 29.82 31.56 22.74
C PRO A 764 29.78 32.38 24.03
N ALA A 765 28.78 32.09 24.88
CA ALA A 765 28.61 32.79 26.15
C ALA A 765 29.87 32.60 27.04
N PRO A 766 30.33 33.67 27.72
CA PRO A 766 31.48 33.58 28.61
C PRO A 766 31.36 32.43 29.63
N LEU A 767 32.45 31.68 29.80
CA LEU A 767 32.54 30.61 30.79
C LEU A 767 32.51 31.20 32.20
N LEU A 768 31.86 30.48 33.12
CA LEU A 768 31.76 30.86 34.53
C LEU A 768 32.39 29.78 35.37
N VAL A 769 33.42 30.13 36.14
CA VAL A 769 34.07 29.22 37.08
C VAL A 769 34.02 29.84 38.47
N THR A 770 33.61 29.07 39.47
CA THR A 770 33.43 29.55 40.84
C THR A 770 34.50 29.00 41.78
N GLN A 771 35.03 29.85 42.65
CA GLN A 771 35.97 29.48 43.70
C GLN A 771 35.86 30.45 44.87
N ASP A 772 35.69 29.93 46.09
CA ASP A 772 35.69 30.70 47.35
C ASP A 772 34.83 31.98 47.35
N GLY A 773 33.66 31.94 46.72
CA GLY A 773 32.78 33.12 46.62
C GLY A 773 33.24 34.17 45.60
N THR A 774 34.13 33.81 44.68
CA THR A 774 34.47 34.61 43.50
C THR A 774 34.06 33.86 42.23
N VAL A 775 33.68 34.61 41.20
CA VAL A 775 33.32 34.06 39.88
C VAL A 775 34.30 34.60 38.86
N LEU A 776 35.10 33.72 38.27
CA LEU A 776 35.89 34.04 37.10
C LEU A 776 35.01 33.95 35.86
N VAL A 777 34.97 35.04 35.10
CA VAL A 777 34.28 35.13 33.83
C VAL A 777 35.33 35.14 32.72
N VAL A 778 35.31 34.10 31.89
CA VAL A 778 36.27 33.93 30.79
C VAL A 778 35.52 34.12 29.47
N PRO A 779 35.70 35.26 28.75
CA PRO A 779 35.05 35.47 27.47
C PRO A 779 35.68 34.56 26.39
N PHE A 780 34.97 34.38 25.27
CA PHE A 780 35.55 33.65 24.12
C PHE A 780 36.83 34.32 23.60
N ALA A 781 36.86 35.65 23.54
CA ALA A 781 38.04 36.43 23.20
C ALA A 781 38.09 37.70 24.06
N GLY A 782 39.28 38.20 24.37
CA GLY A 782 39.48 39.40 25.18
C GLY A 782 40.10 39.11 26.55
N ARG A 783 39.75 39.91 27.55
CA ARG A 783 40.33 39.80 28.90
C ARG A 783 39.33 39.19 29.87
N SER A 784 39.77 38.24 30.69
CA SER A 784 38.93 37.66 31.73
C SER A 784 38.69 38.65 32.87
N VAL A 785 37.63 38.41 33.62
CA VAL A 785 37.15 39.33 34.65
C VAL A 785 36.77 38.53 35.89
N LEU A 786 37.14 39.02 37.06
CA LEU A 786 36.82 38.40 38.33
C LEU A 786 35.74 39.20 39.05
N ILE A 787 34.66 38.52 39.41
CA ILE A 787 33.53 39.06 40.16
C ILE A 787 33.65 38.61 41.61
N GLN A 788 33.83 39.57 42.51
CA GLN A 788 33.90 39.33 43.95
C GLN A 788 32.51 39.13 44.55
N SER A 789 32.44 38.53 45.74
CA SER A 789 31.19 38.32 46.50
C SER A 789 30.43 39.61 46.85
N ASN A 790 31.10 40.76 46.81
CA ASN A 790 30.51 42.09 47.00
C ASN A 790 29.96 42.72 45.70
N GLY A 791 30.06 42.01 44.56
CA GLY A 791 29.61 42.47 43.25
C GLY A 791 30.61 43.35 42.49
N ARG A 792 31.80 43.60 43.03
CA ARG A 792 32.86 44.32 42.31
C ARG A 792 33.44 43.46 41.20
N VAL A 793 33.67 44.10 40.06
CA VAL A 793 34.10 43.49 38.80
C VAL A 793 35.48 44.04 38.46
N ASN A 794 36.50 43.18 38.50
CA ASN A 794 37.89 43.57 38.26
C ASN A 794 38.46 42.81 37.05
N PRO A 795 39.21 43.47 36.14
CA PRO A 795 39.98 42.77 35.12
C PRO A 795 40.93 41.77 35.76
N PHE A 796 41.01 40.57 35.19
CA PHE A 796 41.81 39.47 35.72
C PHE A 796 42.70 38.88 34.63
N GLY A 797 43.90 38.45 35.00
CA GLY A 797 44.82 37.79 34.07
C GLY A 797 45.31 38.65 32.91
N LEU A 798 45.88 37.95 31.93
CA LEU A 798 46.38 38.47 30.65
C LEU A 798 45.23 38.61 29.65
N THR A 799 45.42 39.51 28.67
CA THR A 799 44.53 39.59 27.50
C THR A 799 44.80 38.39 26.60
N ALA A 800 43.76 37.70 26.17
CA ALA A 800 43.90 36.50 25.34
C ALA A 800 44.60 36.81 24.00
N SER A 801 45.64 36.04 23.67
CA SER A 801 46.26 36.02 22.34
C SER A 801 45.43 35.20 21.34
N SER A 802 44.74 34.18 21.83
CA SER A 802 43.84 33.31 21.07
C SER A 802 42.52 33.08 21.86
N PRO A 803 41.44 32.61 21.22
CA PRO A 803 40.18 32.37 21.92
C PRO A 803 40.27 31.35 23.06
N PHE A 804 39.69 31.67 24.22
CA PHE A 804 39.61 30.74 25.35
C PHE A 804 38.57 29.65 25.08
N SER A 805 38.89 28.41 25.46
CA SER A 805 38.03 27.24 25.25
C SER A 805 37.58 26.56 26.54
N ALA A 806 38.39 26.60 27.60
CA ALA A 806 38.11 25.91 28.85
C ALA A 806 38.75 26.63 30.05
N ALA A 807 38.18 26.49 31.24
CA ALA A 807 38.73 27.06 32.46
C ALA A 807 38.33 26.26 33.70
N CYS A 808 39.20 26.23 34.71
CA CYS A 808 38.89 25.65 36.03
C CYS A 808 39.65 26.39 37.16
N SER A 809 39.21 26.19 38.40
CA SER A 809 39.96 26.63 39.59
C SER A 809 41.18 25.72 39.82
N LEU A 810 42.31 26.25 40.27
CA LEU A 810 43.52 25.47 40.62
C LEU A 810 44.34 26.16 41.73
N ASN A 811 44.59 25.50 42.87
CA ASN A 811 45.50 25.94 43.95
C ASN A 811 45.44 27.45 44.30
N ASN A 812 44.28 27.94 44.75
CA ASN A 812 44.02 29.38 45.03
C ASN A 812 44.23 30.32 43.83
N GLY A 813 44.19 29.78 42.62
CA GLY A 813 44.28 30.49 41.34
C GLY A 813 43.39 29.81 40.30
N TRP A 814 43.69 30.04 39.02
CA TRP A 814 42.85 29.58 37.91
C TRP A 814 43.69 29.03 36.77
N ALA A 815 43.22 27.95 36.15
CA ALA A 815 43.78 27.43 34.92
C ALA A 815 42.85 27.77 33.76
N ILE A 816 43.40 28.33 32.68
CA ILE A 816 42.64 28.70 31.47
C ILE A 816 43.32 28.05 30.26
N GLY A 817 42.54 27.37 29.44
CA GLY A 817 42.97 26.75 28.19
C GLY A 817 42.40 27.47 26.98
N ASP A 818 43.14 27.46 25.88
CA ASP A 818 42.76 28.13 24.64
C ASP A 818 42.61 27.18 23.44
N VAL A 819 42.17 27.73 22.31
CA VAL A 819 41.97 26.98 21.07
C VAL A 819 43.26 26.65 20.32
N GLU A 820 44.41 27.23 20.70
CA GLU A 820 45.72 26.89 20.11
C GLU A 820 46.45 25.81 20.94
N GLY A 821 45.82 25.31 22.00
CA GLY A 821 46.38 24.25 22.85
C GLY A 821 47.24 24.77 24.01
N GLN A 822 47.27 26.08 24.27
CA GLN A 822 47.98 26.66 25.40
C GLN A 822 47.14 26.55 26.68
N VAL A 823 47.78 26.17 27.78
CA VAL A 823 47.20 26.14 29.13
C VAL A 823 47.99 27.09 30.03
N LEU A 824 47.31 28.06 30.62
CA LEU A 824 47.88 29.09 31.48
C LEU A 824 47.41 28.90 32.91
N HIS A 825 48.33 28.81 33.87
CA HIS A 825 48.01 28.84 35.29
C HIS A 825 48.29 30.21 35.88
N LEU A 826 47.23 30.86 36.38
CA LEU A 826 47.24 32.18 36.98
C LEU A 826 47.05 32.06 38.49
N ASP A 827 47.79 32.85 39.28
CA ASP A 827 47.56 32.95 40.73
C ASP A 827 46.31 33.78 41.08
N SER A 828 46.01 33.95 42.37
CA SER A 828 44.87 34.76 42.85
C SER A 828 44.93 36.24 42.44
N ALA A 829 46.10 36.75 42.08
CA ALA A 829 46.29 38.13 41.60
C ALA A 829 46.21 38.23 40.07
N GLY A 830 46.06 37.11 39.36
CA GLY A 830 46.05 37.05 37.90
C GLY A 830 47.44 37.07 37.26
N LYS A 831 48.51 36.79 38.02
CA LYS A 831 49.87 36.68 37.50
C LYS A 831 50.14 35.26 37.03
N LEU A 832 50.78 35.12 35.87
CA LEU A 832 51.16 33.82 35.30
C LEU A 832 52.20 33.13 36.20
N LYS A 833 51.90 31.90 36.62
CA LYS A 833 52.82 31.02 37.36
C LYS A 833 53.61 30.11 36.43
N TRP A 834 52.91 29.48 35.49
CA TRP A 834 53.48 28.60 34.47
C TRP A 834 52.52 28.46 33.30
N GLU A 835 53.04 28.00 32.17
CA GLU A 835 52.30 27.67 30.95
C GLU A 835 52.67 26.26 30.46
N TYR A 836 51.74 25.62 29.76
CA TYR A 836 51.92 24.30 29.16
C TYR A 836 51.29 24.26 27.77
N GLN A 837 51.98 23.66 26.79
CA GLN A 837 51.53 23.60 25.40
C GLN A 837 51.12 22.17 25.01
N CYS A 838 49.87 22.01 24.59
CA CYS A 838 49.35 20.82 23.93
C CYS A 838 49.49 20.92 22.40
N ALA A 839 49.43 19.78 21.72
CA ALA A 839 49.52 19.71 20.26
C ALA A 839 48.20 20.01 19.52
N SER A 840 47.11 20.16 20.27
CA SER A 840 45.73 20.28 19.76
C SER A 840 44.94 21.23 20.68
N PRO A 841 43.86 21.88 20.17
CA PRO A 841 43.05 22.81 20.95
C PRO A 841 42.58 22.20 22.28
N ILE A 842 42.52 22.99 23.35
CA ILE A 842 42.05 22.48 24.65
C ILE A 842 40.53 22.26 24.59
N SER A 843 40.09 21.08 25.03
CA SER A 843 38.67 20.72 25.15
C SER A 843 38.17 20.93 26.58
N LEU A 844 38.88 20.38 27.57
CA LEU A 844 38.52 20.46 28.98
C LEU A 844 39.75 20.61 29.88
N VAL A 845 39.57 21.30 31.00
CA VAL A 845 40.54 21.40 32.11
C VAL A 845 39.84 21.13 33.43
N GLY A 846 40.52 20.44 34.34
CA GLY A 846 39.98 20.12 35.67
C GLY A 846 41.07 19.93 36.71
N SER A 847 40.81 20.40 37.94
CA SER A 847 41.72 20.24 39.07
C SER A 847 41.67 18.84 39.68
N MET A 848 42.81 18.32 40.07
CA MET A 848 42.95 17.05 40.80
C MET A 848 42.99 17.27 42.32
N ASN A 849 42.59 16.25 43.09
CA ASN A 849 42.66 16.27 44.56
C ASN A 849 44.08 16.47 45.13
N ASN A 850 45.13 16.14 44.37
CA ASN A 850 46.52 16.35 44.76
C ASN A 850 47.05 17.75 44.41
N GLY A 851 46.18 18.66 43.96
CA GLY A 851 46.56 20.00 43.49
C GLY A 851 47.19 20.03 42.09
N GLY A 852 47.18 18.92 41.36
CA GLY A 852 47.57 18.86 39.95
C GLY A 852 46.43 19.30 39.01
N LEU A 853 46.72 19.31 37.71
CA LEU A 853 45.77 19.67 36.65
C LEU A 853 45.62 18.51 35.65
N ILE A 854 44.39 18.24 35.24
CA ILE A 854 44.07 17.34 34.12
C ILE A 854 43.63 18.20 32.94
N VAL A 855 44.25 17.97 31.80
CA VAL A 855 43.93 18.63 30.54
C VAL A 855 43.56 17.57 29.50
N VAL A 856 42.47 17.80 28.77
CA VAL A 856 42.09 16.99 27.62
C VAL A 856 42.06 17.87 26.38
N ASP A 857 42.84 17.51 25.37
CA ASP A 857 42.82 18.18 24.08
C ASP A 857 41.70 17.66 23.15
N ARG A 858 41.40 18.37 22.06
CA ARG A 858 40.38 17.96 21.08
C ARG A 858 40.77 16.71 20.28
N SER A 859 42.03 16.29 20.34
CA SER A 859 42.51 15.03 19.77
C SER A 859 42.34 13.83 20.70
N ARG A 860 41.68 14.04 21.86
CA ARG A 860 41.39 13.06 22.92
C ARG A 860 42.64 12.61 23.68
N PHE A 861 43.69 13.40 23.72
CA PHE A 861 44.85 13.12 24.56
C PHE A 861 44.68 13.75 25.96
N LEU A 862 44.92 12.90 26.96
CA LEU A 862 44.89 13.24 28.38
C LEU A 862 46.30 13.59 28.86
N HIS A 863 46.47 14.81 29.33
CA HIS A 863 47.68 15.29 29.97
C HIS A 863 47.42 15.46 31.48
N GLN A 864 48.28 14.88 32.31
CA GLN A 864 48.25 15.05 33.77
C GLN A 864 49.46 15.86 34.19
N LEU A 865 49.22 17.01 34.81
CA LEU A 865 50.23 17.96 35.25
C LEU A 865 50.27 18.03 36.78
N ASP A 866 51.45 18.23 37.35
CA ASP A 866 51.63 18.52 38.76
C ASP A 866 51.25 19.98 39.07
N SER A 867 51.37 20.38 40.35
CA SER A 867 51.07 21.75 40.78
C SER A 867 52.00 22.81 40.17
N ASN A 868 53.15 22.40 39.63
CA ASN A 868 54.17 23.25 39.01
C ASN A 868 54.09 23.25 37.47
N GLY A 869 53.13 22.51 36.87
CA GLY A 869 52.95 22.43 35.42
C GLY A 869 53.80 21.35 34.74
N ASN A 870 54.52 20.50 35.49
CA ASN A 870 55.28 19.39 34.92
C ASN A 870 54.38 18.19 34.68
N GLN A 871 54.64 17.46 33.60
CA GLN A 871 53.86 16.29 33.24
C GLN A 871 54.15 15.09 34.18
N LEU A 872 53.11 14.57 34.85
CA LEU A 872 53.20 13.49 35.84
C LEU A 872 53.22 12.08 35.22
N ARG A 873 52.48 11.87 34.13
CA ARG A 873 52.31 10.56 33.47
C ARG A 873 52.46 10.68 31.96
N SER A 874 52.70 9.55 31.29
CA SER A 874 52.65 9.49 29.82
C SER A 874 51.29 9.92 29.31
N ILE A 875 51.27 10.74 28.25
CA ILE A 875 50.06 11.18 27.57
C ILE A 875 49.26 9.94 27.15
N THR A 876 47.98 9.91 27.51
CA THR A 876 47.11 8.75 27.28
C THR A 876 45.97 9.15 26.35
N ARG A 877 45.70 8.37 25.30
CA ARG A 877 44.55 8.63 24.41
C ARG A 877 43.27 8.06 25.03
N LEU A 878 42.26 8.90 25.17
CA LEU A 878 40.95 8.50 25.69
C LEU A 878 40.17 7.70 24.63
N PRO A 879 39.35 6.72 25.05
CA PRO A 879 38.57 5.91 24.12
C PRO A 879 37.43 6.70 23.45
N GLY A 880 36.94 7.77 24.08
CA GLY A 880 35.88 8.66 23.57
C GLY A 880 36.09 10.11 23.96
N ASP A 881 35.16 10.98 23.57
CA ASP A 881 35.20 12.41 23.90
C ASP A 881 34.80 12.63 25.36
N ALA A 882 35.63 13.37 26.10
CA ALA A 882 35.38 13.70 27.49
C ALA A 882 34.35 14.83 27.61
N ILE A 883 33.41 14.67 28.55
CA ILE A 883 32.42 15.68 28.93
C ILE A 883 32.77 16.30 30.29
N GLN A 884 33.16 15.48 31.26
CA GLN A 884 33.46 15.92 32.62
C GLN A 884 34.73 15.27 33.16
N LEU A 885 35.56 16.10 33.81
CA LEU A 885 36.72 15.66 34.58
C LEU A 885 36.38 15.70 36.07
N PHE A 886 36.59 14.58 36.78
CA PHE A 886 36.40 14.49 38.22
C PHE A 886 37.73 14.65 38.97
N PRO A 887 37.74 15.31 40.15
CA PRO A 887 38.97 15.53 40.92
C PRO A 887 39.71 14.26 41.37
N ASP A 888 39.01 13.11 41.39
CA ASP A 888 39.58 11.79 41.71
C ASP A 888 40.20 11.07 40.51
N GLY A 889 40.29 11.74 39.36
CA GLY A 889 40.90 11.25 38.12
C GLY A 889 39.95 10.44 37.23
N ARG A 890 38.65 10.36 37.56
CA ARG A 890 37.65 9.77 36.67
C ARG A 890 37.25 10.76 35.57
N ILE A 891 36.87 10.22 34.42
CA ILE A 891 36.43 10.99 33.26
C ILE A 891 35.09 10.43 32.81
N LEU A 892 34.08 11.28 32.63
CA LEU A 892 32.83 10.90 31.99
C LEU A 892 32.92 11.20 30.50
N LEU A 893 32.62 10.20 29.66
CA LEU A 893 32.64 10.29 28.21
C LEU A 893 31.23 10.54 27.64
N HIS A 894 31.17 10.98 26.39
CA HIS A 894 29.92 11.35 25.72
C HIS A 894 28.94 10.20 25.51
N ASP A 895 29.43 8.96 25.43
CA ASP A 895 28.61 7.75 25.37
C ASP A 895 28.04 7.33 26.75
N GLY A 896 28.38 8.06 27.82
CA GLY A 896 27.98 7.75 29.20
C GLY A 896 28.94 6.81 29.93
N THR A 897 29.99 6.33 29.26
CA THR A 897 31.02 5.51 29.90
C THR A 897 31.88 6.37 30.82
N THR A 898 32.26 5.79 31.97
CA THR A 898 33.19 6.41 32.91
C THR A 898 34.53 5.71 32.82
N TRP A 899 35.61 6.48 32.63
CA TRP A 899 36.96 5.98 32.43
C TRP A 899 37.87 6.39 33.59
N LYS A 900 38.70 5.45 34.09
CA LYS A 900 39.75 5.72 35.09
C LYS A 900 40.93 4.79 34.91
N SER A 901 42.10 5.31 34.51
CA SER A 901 43.35 4.51 34.44
C SER A 901 43.18 3.15 33.73
N ASN A 902 42.53 3.15 32.55
CA ASN A 902 42.15 1.97 31.75
C ASN A 902 41.00 1.09 32.27
N GLU A 903 40.38 1.41 33.40
CA GLU A 903 39.09 0.81 33.77
C GLU A 903 37.94 1.58 33.10
N VAL A 904 37.04 0.85 32.44
CA VAL A 904 35.85 1.39 31.79
C VAL A 904 34.61 0.86 32.49
N THR A 905 33.78 1.75 33.01
CA THR A 905 32.48 1.42 33.60
C THR A 905 31.37 2.01 32.72
N PRO A 906 30.57 1.15 32.04
CA PRO A 906 29.52 1.62 31.14
C PRO A 906 28.38 2.30 31.91
N GLY A 907 27.79 3.32 31.30
CA GLY A 907 26.70 4.11 31.86
C GLY A 907 25.83 4.71 30.76
N PRO A 908 24.65 5.25 31.12
CA PRO A 908 23.76 5.90 30.17
C PRO A 908 24.32 7.24 29.68
N ALA A 909 24.10 7.56 28.40
CA ALA A 909 24.64 8.76 27.77
C ALA A 909 24.06 10.06 28.38
N PRO A 910 24.91 11.03 28.79
CA PRO A 910 24.46 12.29 29.37
C PRO A 910 23.89 13.22 28.29
N SER A 911 22.74 13.83 28.58
CA SER A 911 22.12 14.89 27.77
C SER A 911 22.31 16.29 28.36
N THR A 912 22.74 16.40 29.62
CA THR A 912 22.99 17.68 30.30
C THR A 912 24.42 17.74 30.83
N GLU A 913 24.88 18.96 31.17
CA GLU A 913 26.09 19.13 32.00
C GLU A 913 25.97 18.35 33.32
N THR A 914 27.11 18.01 33.93
CA THR A 914 27.14 17.31 35.21
C THR A 914 27.18 18.29 36.37
N ARG A 915 26.58 17.90 37.51
CA ARG A 915 26.64 18.65 38.75
C ARG A 915 27.25 17.81 39.85
N ASN A 916 28.24 18.39 40.52
CA ASN A 916 28.83 17.81 41.72
C ASN A 916 28.06 18.24 42.98
N SER A 917 27.69 17.28 43.82
CA SER A 917 27.19 17.47 45.18
C SER A 917 27.94 16.53 46.14
N GLY A 918 29.08 17.00 46.67
CA GLY A 918 29.92 16.23 47.59
C GLY A 918 30.52 14.98 46.93
N LEU A 919 30.04 13.79 47.31
CA LEU A 919 30.50 12.49 46.75
C LEU A 919 29.64 12.00 45.57
N LYS A 920 28.51 12.67 45.30
CA LYS A 920 27.56 12.29 44.25
C LYS A 920 27.65 13.27 43.09
N ASN A 921 27.51 12.76 41.87
CA ASN A 921 27.39 13.57 40.67
C ASN A 921 26.06 13.28 39.97
N PHE A 922 25.39 14.31 39.50
CA PHE A 922 24.08 14.23 38.86
C PHE A 922 24.15 14.72 37.42
N TYR A 923 23.47 14.03 36.52
CA TYR A 923 23.27 14.47 35.13
C TYR A 923 21.96 13.93 34.57
N GLY A 924 21.43 14.62 33.56
CA GLY A 924 20.26 14.19 32.79
C GLY A 924 20.63 13.29 31.62
N THR A 925 19.67 12.48 31.18
CA THR A 925 19.71 11.57 30.03
C THR A 925 18.41 11.75 29.25
N GLU A 926 18.32 11.27 28.00
CA GLU A 926 17.07 11.35 27.23
C GLU A 926 15.88 10.65 27.92
N MET A 927 16.17 9.63 28.74
CA MET A 927 15.15 8.82 29.42
C MET A 927 14.85 9.26 30.86
N GLY A 928 15.60 10.23 31.41
CA GLY A 928 15.49 10.65 32.81
C GLY A 928 16.78 11.19 33.40
N TRP A 929 17.12 10.87 34.64
CA TRP A 929 18.32 11.40 35.31
C TRP A 929 19.11 10.32 36.03
N VAL A 930 20.38 10.62 36.30
CA VAL A 930 21.36 9.66 36.81
C VAL A 930 22.09 10.22 38.03
N VAL A 931 22.37 9.32 38.98
CA VAL A 931 23.29 9.56 40.09
C VAL A 931 24.52 8.68 39.92
N LEU A 932 25.68 9.31 39.88
CA LEU A 932 26.99 8.67 39.94
C LEU A 932 27.58 8.86 41.34
N GLU A 933 27.64 7.78 42.12
CA GLU A 933 28.25 7.74 43.45
C GLU A 933 29.40 6.73 43.45
N LYS A 934 30.65 7.22 43.48
CA LYS A 934 31.84 6.39 43.21
C LYS A 934 31.63 5.60 41.91
N ASN A 935 31.83 4.28 41.89
CA ASN A 935 31.61 3.44 40.69
C ASN A 935 30.16 2.96 40.51
N ARG A 936 29.19 3.45 41.30
CA ARG A 936 27.78 3.05 41.17
C ARG A 936 27.01 4.08 40.37
N ILE A 937 26.34 3.61 39.33
CA ILE A 937 25.45 4.40 38.46
C ILE A 937 24.03 3.94 38.71
N LYS A 938 23.12 4.89 39.02
CA LYS A 938 21.68 4.64 39.16
C LYS A 938 20.92 5.60 38.26
N GLN A 939 20.03 5.08 37.43
CA GLN A 939 19.17 5.86 36.54
C GLN A 939 17.71 5.79 36.99
N TYR A 940 17.02 6.92 36.92
CA TYR A 940 15.61 7.07 37.22
C TYR A 940 14.89 7.68 36.02
N ARG A 941 13.72 7.17 35.68
CA ARG A 941 12.94 7.64 34.52
C ARG A 941 12.09 8.86 34.86
N THR A 942 11.90 9.74 33.88
CA THR A 942 10.99 10.88 33.98
C THR A 942 10.07 10.94 32.76
N SER A 943 8.95 11.65 32.86
CA SER A 943 7.99 11.83 31.76
C SER A 943 8.54 12.66 30.59
N SER A 944 9.49 13.56 30.89
CA SER A 944 10.16 14.43 29.92
C SER A 944 11.66 14.50 30.27
N PRO A 945 12.56 14.52 29.26
CA PRO A 945 14.00 14.59 29.47
C PRO A 945 14.40 15.84 30.28
N PRO A 946 15.41 15.76 31.17
CA PRO A 946 15.91 16.92 31.89
C PRO A 946 16.49 17.98 30.94
N SER A 947 16.24 19.26 31.23
CA SER A 947 16.82 20.40 30.51
C SER A 947 18.15 20.87 31.08
N CYS A 948 18.40 20.64 32.38
CA CYS A 948 19.66 20.96 33.03
C CYS A 948 20.04 19.91 34.09
N ALA A 949 21.26 20.03 34.64
CA ALA A 949 21.74 19.12 35.68
C ALA A 949 20.81 19.11 36.92
N PRO A 950 20.42 17.94 37.44
CA PRO A 950 19.56 17.83 38.62
C PRO A 950 20.17 18.47 39.86
N LEU A 951 19.32 18.98 40.76
CA LEU A 951 19.72 19.60 42.03
C LEU A 951 19.22 18.74 43.20
N GLU A 952 20.09 18.34 44.12
CA GLU A 952 19.67 17.67 45.36
C GLU A 952 18.79 18.62 46.21
N ALA A 953 17.74 18.12 46.86
CA ALA A 953 16.83 18.90 47.69
C ALA A 953 17.38 19.11 49.12
N SER A 954 16.97 20.18 49.80
CA SER A 954 17.39 20.51 51.16
C SER A 954 16.56 19.71 52.15
N GLY A 955 17.15 18.70 52.77
CA GLY A 955 16.49 17.90 53.80
C GLY A 955 17.11 16.52 53.99
N THR A 956 16.70 15.82 55.05
CA THR A 956 17.15 14.46 55.37
C THR A 956 16.53 13.38 54.46
N SER A 957 15.56 13.75 53.62
CA SER A 957 14.79 12.84 52.76
C SER A 957 15.46 12.49 51.42
N GLY A 958 16.59 13.12 51.08
CA GLY A 958 17.36 12.80 49.87
C GLY A 958 16.60 13.02 48.54
N GLY A 959 15.65 13.96 48.51
CA GLY A 959 14.92 14.31 47.29
C GLY A 959 15.78 15.00 46.23
N ILE A 960 15.35 14.97 44.97
CA ILE A 960 16.08 15.51 43.82
C ILE A 960 15.14 16.31 42.93
N TRP A 961 15.53 17.54 42.64
CA TRP A 961 14.88 18.45 41.73
C TRP A 961 15.39 18.26 40.31
N VAL A 962 14.46 18.02 39.39
CA VAL A 962 14.72 17.77 37.98
C VAL A 962 13.88 18.74 37.16
N ALA A 963 14.54 19.69 36.50
CA ALA A 963 13.87 20.54 35.52
C ALA A 963 13.86 19.82 34.17
N SER A 964 12.69 19.67 33.57
CA SER A 964 12.49 18.97 32.31
C SER A 964 12.39 19.93 31.12
N GLN A 965 12.49 19.41 29.90
CA GLN A 965 12.36 20.18 28.65
C GLN A 965 10.92 20.67 28.40
N ASP A 966 9.92 20.06 29.03
CA ASP A 966 8.53 20.53 29.02
C ASP A 966 8.29 21.80 29.88
N GLY A 967 9.34 22.36 30.49
CA GLY A 967 9.25 23.55 31.33
C GLY A 967 8.59 23.28 32.69
N ILE A 968 8.64 22.04 33.16
CA ILE A 968 8.17 21.63 34.49
C ILE A 968 9.36 21.24 35.37
N LEU A 969 9.38 21.75 36.60
CA LEU A 969 10.33 21.39 37.65
C LEU A 969 9.69 20.36 38.58
N ARG A 970 10.30 19.17 38.66
CA ARG A 970 9.79 18.01 39.37
C ARG A 970 10.66 17.69 40.59
N LEU A 971 10.04 17.46 41.73
CA LEU A 971 10.71 16.91 42.91
C LEU A 971 10.49 15.40 42.96
N HIS A 972 11.58 14.65 42.82
CA HIS A 972 11.60 13.21 43.05
C HIS A 972 12.09 12.89 44.46
N GLN A 973 11.56 11.84 45.07
CA GLN A 973 12.12 11.27 46.29
C GLN A 973 13.37 10.44 45.98
N ALA A 974 14.12 10.02 47.02
CA ALA A 974 15.32 9.20 46.86
C ALA A 974 15.07 7.83 46.16
N ASN A 975 13.82 7.35 46.18
CA ASN A 975 13.39 6.14 45.48
C ASN A 975 13.01 6.38 44.00
N GLY A 976 12.99 7.63 43.54
CA GLY A 976 12.61 8.03 42.18
C GLY A 976 11.13 8.40 42.01
N GLU A 977 10.29 8.23 43.03
CA GLU A 977 8.86 8.56 42.95
C GLU A 977 8.65 10.08 42.91
N LEU A 978 7.69 10.49 42.07
CA LEU A 978 7.32 11.89 41.91
C LEU A 978 6.55 12.40 43.14
N ASN A 979 7.10 13.42 43.80
CA ASN A 979 6.51 14.04 44.98
C ASN A 979 5.68 15.29 44.62
N SER A 980 6.27 16.24 43.89
CA SER A 980 5.63 17.51 43.53
C SER A 980 6.14 18.05 42.18
N GLU A 981 5.35 18.96 41.60
CA GLU A 981 5.64 19.61 40.31
C GLU A 981 5.39 21.13 40.38
N VAL A 982 6.21 21.88 39.66
CA VAL A 982 6.13 23.35 39.53
C VAL A 982 6.26 23.71 38.04
N GLU A 983 5.28 24.42 37.49
CA GLU A 983 5.28 24.89 36.10
C GLU A 983 6.17 26.14 36.00
N LEU A 984 7.29 26.03 35.28
CA LEU A 984 8.20 27.15 35.02
C LEU A 984 7.81 27.92 33.75
N GLY A 985 7.20 27.22 32.79
CA GLY A 985 6.74 27.78 31.51
C GLY A 985 7.81 27.90 30.41
N SER A 986 9.06 27.56 30.71
CA SER A 986 10.18 27.43 29.75
C SER A 986 11.19 26.42 30.30
N PRO A 987 12.01 25.74 29.47
CA PRO A 987 13.11 24.91 29.95
C PRO A 987 14.08 25.68 30.84
N ALA A 988 14.60 25.02 31.88
CA ALA A 988 15.61 25.59 32.75
C ALA A 988 17.01 25.40 32.16
N VAL A 989 17.82 26.45 32.22
CA VAL A 989 19.26 26.44 31.89
C VAL A 989 20.06 25.93 33.08
N ASN A 990 19.68 26.35 34.28
CA ASN A 990 20.38 25.98 35.51
C ASN A 990 19.48 26.13 36.74
N LEU A 991 19.81 25.39 37.80
CA LEU A 991 19.16 25.42 39.11
C LEU A 991 20.19 25.83 40.18
N HIS A 992 19.91 26.82 41.01
CA HIS A 992 20.78 27.21 42.12
C HIS A 992 20.03 27.17 43.45
N ARG A 993 20.73 26.83 44.53
CA ARG A 993 20.16 26.94 45.89
C ARG A 993 20.53 28.28 46.49
N SER A 994 19.53 29.07 46.86
CA SER A 994 19.68 30.32 47.58
C SER A 994 20.06 30.08 49.05
N SER A 995 20.74 31.06 49.68
CA SER A 995 21.03 31.09 51.12
C SER A 995 19.77 31.02 52.00
N GLN A 996 18.59 31.32 51.46
CA GLN A 996 17.29 31.22 52.14
C GLN A 996 16.61 29.84 52.00
N GLY A 997 17.27 28.83 51.42
CA GLY A 997 16.66 27.52 51.18
C GLY A 997 15.59 27.54 50.09
N ARG A 998 15.82 28.35 49.04
CA ARG A 998 14.94 28.46 47.86
C ARG A 998 15.68 28.01 46.61
N ILE A 999 14.93 27.63 45.59
CA ILE A 999 15.46 27.20 44.31
C ILE A 999 15.32 28.35 43.32
N LEU A 1000 16.47 28.89 42.94
CA LEU A 1000 16.58 29.90 41.89
C LEU A 1000 16.71 29.16 40.56
N VAL A 1001 15.78 29.42 39.66
CA VAL A 1001 15.74 28.79 38.34
C VAL A 1001 16.03 29.85 37.29
N THR A 1002 17.07 29.63 36.49
CA THR A 1002 17.34 30.44 35.29
C THR A 1002 16.73 29.74 34.08
N LEU A 1003 15.78 30.38 33.40
CA LEU A 1003 15.08 29.84 32.23
C LEU A 1003 15.75 30.26 30.93
N ALA A 1004 15.59 29.42 29.90
CA ALA A 1004 16.21 29.62 28.58
C ALA A 1004 15.72 30.88 27.86
N ASP A 1005 14.49 31.30 28.13
CA ASP A 1005 13.90 32.55 27.59
C ASP A 1005 14.37 33.83 28.32
N GLY A 1006 15.28 33.70 29.29
CA GLY A 1006 15.82 34.83 30.07
C GLY A 1006 15.04 35.15 31.35
N ARG A 1007 13.97 34.41 31.67
CA ARG A 1007 13.27 34.58 32.95
C ARG A 1007 14.03 33.96 34.12
N LEU A 1008 13.99 34.61 35.26
CA LEU A 1008 14.48 34.15 36.55
C LEU A 1008 13.30 33.85 37.45
N CYS A 1009 13.24 32.64 37.99
CA CYS A 1009 12.17 32.21 38.88
C CYS A 1009 12.72 31.89 40.28
N ASP A 1010 11.96 32.25 41.31
CA ASP A 1010 12.18 31.83 42.69
C ASP A 1010 11.12 30.79 43.06
N VAL A 1011 11.55 29.59 43.43
CA VAL A 1011 10.68 28.44 43.76
C VAL A 1011 10.94 27.99 45.19
N GLU A 1012 9.86 27.72 45.93
CA GLU A 1012 9.93 27.21 47.28
C GLU A 1012 10.30 25.72 47.30
N GLU A 1013 11.29 25.35 48.12
CA GLU A 1013 11.85 23.98 48.15
C GLU A 1013 10.97 23.00 48.93
N LEU A 1014 10.29 23.44 49.99
CA LEU A 1014 9.35 22.63 50.78
C LEU A 1014 8.19 23.53 51.22
N GLN A 1015 6.95 23.04 51.13
CA GLN A 1015 5.85 23.67 51.85
C GLN A 1015 6.12 23.55 53.35
N ARG A 1016 6.15 24.67 54.06
CA ARG A 1016 5.82 24.66 55.48
C ARG A 1016 4.36 24.31 55.70
#